data_AF-G7E2X5-F1
#
_entry.id   AF-G7E2X5-F1
#
_cell.length_a   1.000
_cell.length_b   1.000
_cell.length_c   1.000
_cell.angle_alpha   90.00
_cell.angle_beta   90.00
_cell.angle_gamma   90.00
#
_symmetry.space_group_name_H-M   'P 1'
#
loop_
_entity.id
_entity.type
_entity.pdbx_description
1 polymer ?
#
loop_
_entity_poly.entity_id
_entity_poly.type
_entity_poly.pdbx_seq_one_letter_code
_entity_poly.pdbx_strand_id
1 'polypeptide(L)'
;MRRRVRQSADPSVDPATAPYVVAHPYARTQPAKSTQWPIAAVSLLVIAAAVFALRLLERPAFVFPLEYAVCTRGERLYTSDPAHPQDECVVVADSTIIAIDSLANVRRTYGDKDTLGSVFVSHGKTKRSIKVHTLPAAYSILPGLTDAHGHVLDLGHAAAAVTLKDASSEDHAARLVSEYIRSHPQAHDAILDGYEWDQTRWTPAVFPTARAFERYANLRDLKIVLKRVDFHALWLSQAAIDSLEPLPDQIDGGLIVRDETGRPTGVFLDAAMDFVVNRLPSWTDAQMEQYLHSAASRLLGFGIVGVHDAAVTLPILAMYKRLDAQKRLPLDIYAMVLCPELDQYCGDAVEAYQGHRLTVRSVKLFVDGALGSYGAYLHKPYSDDKSTRGILRTPAHTLKDLIQRWNAKGFQVNVHAIGDAANAAVLDGFESLLPEDLAVRRHRIEHAQIMTDQDVQRAARLGVIASVQPAQATSDMGYAEDRLGPERIRTAYAWRTFLNANVSIVLGSDFPVESANPFQGMHSAISRLDLNEQSPHGPQGWYSDQVLTRQEALAGFTSAPAFASFQEKRLGMLKPGMRADFVVIDRDLLAVPVSDMSRTPTMLTVLDGRVVHNQGFVVDRPTERDRPKRRDGLGAASVVVVLVDWTGRKAMPSSPSRPLGSPRWSSTTLERSGSKSYTFSSASSVSSGGSSSRRQNSVSMSPTATLQGLTEQLRRTSIDGLVRKSSSSSTRSSRHIRRKSSTSTSMSRGPSLKDPIDLRRTPSSSAGKRKASPLTAVEIIDSLAERKAMLESHEPLVLDVRSITAFLGVRLQDSINVSIPSLLLKRLKRGINLSHFQLENYITTEAGKQTLARLVKRKDGRTRRLVDLDCYIVGDEQLDRAGTSNTPRLGTVLLSVLEALRTDASAPKGRLYYLVDGFDKLRAISGSRGMLVVGEDAAPSAHSHESATPPRPKLSLTPSRSSPHDTPSRSLRAKSMSLTPSSDREGSPSTAMKPGSLRRINTETRNLDGPSSQPDKRSWKTAVSVSLQALCASQSRTPSRPRSAAISPSDLDHDKPEVFSVASILAGRLYLGPEPGTEEDVRALEQLGVRRILNLALEVVPKAELKMNTRFEQYHHILMRDFVEEQGVHEFLLRACFLISDANMHDAPIYCHCRAGKSRSVTAVLAYLIRSQKWTLKQAYKHVADRRPGISPNIGFVSSLMQWESEELGDKANLAAAADPREASSDTEHTRTTKSVRRPSYRMSKSFSIQSATAAEI
;
A
#
# COMPACT_ATOMS: atom_id res chain seq x y z
N MET A 1 37.50 46.29 24.25
CA MET A 1 38.01 47.42 25.07
C MET A 1 36.97 47.72 26.14
N ARG A 2 37.29 47.59 27.46
CA ARG A 2 36.38 47.78 28.64
C ARG A 2 35.18 46.78 28.73
N ARG A 3 34.56 46.46 29.88
CA ARG A 3 34.94 46.31 31.33
C ARG A 3 33.68 45.71 32.04
N ARG A 4 33.69 44.83 33.06
CA ARG A 4 34.69 43.87 33.60
C ARG A 4 34.11 42.45 33.37
N VAL A 5 33.77 41.49 34.25
CA VAL A 5 34.05 41.10 35.67
C VAL A 5 34.44 39.60 35.65
N ARG A 6 35.18 39.14 36.66
CA ARG A 6 35.40 37.72 37.05
C ARG A 6 35.60 37.68 38.57
N GLN A 7 35.30 36.54 39.20
CA GLN A 7 36.03 35.85 40.31
C GLN A 7 35.02 34.95 41.09
N SER A 8 35.23 33.70 41.55
CA SER A 8 36.31 32.68 41.58
C SER A 8 36.87 32.34 42.99
N ALA A 9 36.59 31.12 43.46
CA ALA A 9 37.19 30.44 44.64
C ALA A 9 36.92 31.11 46.03
N ASP A 10 37.10 30.47 47.20
CA ASP A 10 37.65 29.12 47.50
C ASP A 10 36.85 28.39 48.65
N PRO A 11 37.35 27.61 49.65
CA PRO A 11 36.74 26.30 49.95
C PRO A 11 36.32 26.02 51.42
N SER A 12 35.97 24.75 51.67
CA SER A 12 36.15 23.94 52.91
C SER A 12 35.06 23.85 54.01
N VAL A 13 34.63 22.59 54.22
CA VAL A 13 34.43 21.85 55.50
C VAL A 13 33.27 22.20 56.48
N ASP A 14 32.61 21.11 56.91
CA ASP A 14 31.60 20.87 57.99
C ASP A 14 32.03 21.42 59.40
N PRO A 15 31.18 21.43 60.48
CA PRO A 15 30.07 20.49 60.75
C PRO A 15 28.75 21.03 61.38
N ALA A 16 27.72 20.18 61.25
CA ALA A 16 26.60 19.88 62.17
C ALA A 16 26.25 20.80 63.38
N THR A 17 24.94 21.05 63.59
CA THR A 17 24.16 20.64 64.79
C THR A 17 22.66 21.02 64.73
N ALA A 18 21.83 20.29 65.50
CA ALA A 18 20.53 20.71 66.04
C ALA A 18 20.60 20.48 67.58
N PRO A 19 19.81 21.15 68.47
CA PRO A 19 18.39 20.81 68.68
C PRO A 19 17.50 21.96 69.27
N TYR A 20 16.38 21.60 69.93
CA TYR A 20 15.34 22.42 70.61
C TYR A 20 14.34 23.17 69.68
N VAL A 21 13.00 23.11 69.76
CA VAL A 21 11.94 22.75 70.77
C VAL A 21 11.42 23.94 71.63
N VAL A 22 10.13 24.29 71.48
CA VAL A 22 9.15 24.62 72.56
C VAL A 22 7.70 24.94 72.03
N ALA A 23 6.69 24.41 72.73
CA ALA A 23 5.24 24.75 72.87
C ALA A 23 4.33 25.33 71.73
N HIS A 24 3.32 24.54 71.32
CA HIS A 24 1.86 24.64 71.66
C HIS A 24 1.18 26.01 71.97
N PRO A 25 -0.15 26.21 71.66
CA PRO A 25 -1.24 25.32 72.13
C PRO A 25 -2.56 25.11 71.32
N TYR A 26 -3.22 23.98 71.62
CA TYR A 26 -4.67 23.67 71.72
C TYR A 26 -5.69 23.98 70.59
N ALA A 27 -6.30 22.90 70.09
CA ALA A 27 -7.76 22.74 69.94
C ALA A 27 -8.14 21.26 70.21
N ARG A 28 -9.36 20.95 70.71
CA ARG A 28 -9.68 19.62 71.28
C ARG A 28 -11.16 19.21 71.11
N THR A 29 -11.43 18.04 70.54
CA THR A 29 -12.70 17.28 70.64
C THR A 29 -12.43 15.78 70.42
N GLN A 30 -13.36 14.91 70.85
CA GLN A 30 -13.21 13.43 70.86
C GLN A 30 -14.31 12.71 70.02
N PRO A 31 -14.62 11.40 70.18
CA PRO A 31 -14.00 10.35 69.38
C PRO A 31 -15.01 9.41 68.67
N ALA A 32 -14.50 8.53 67.79
CA ALA A 32 -15.26 7.40 67.23
C ALA A 32 -14.57 6.06 67.55
N LYS A 33 -15.37 4.98 67.69
CA LYS A 33 -14.92 3.68 68.22
C LYS A 33 -14.26 2.81 67.14
N SER A 34 -13.21 2.08 67.53
CA SER A 34 -12.55 1.08 66.68
C SER A 34 -13.10 -0.32 66.90
N THR A 35 -13.21 -1.10 65.81
CA THR A 35 -13.54 -2.53 65.85
C THR A 35 -12.36 -3.31 65.28
N GLN A 36 -11.58 -3.97 66.13
CA GLN A 36 -10.38 -4.69 65.69
C GLN A 36 -10.74 -6.03 65.04
N TRP A 37 -10.31 -6.23 63.79
CA TRP A 37 -10.23 -7.56 63.19
C TRP A 37 -8.90 -8.22 63.57
N PRO A 38 -8.85 -9.56 63.77
CA PRO A 38 -7.62 -10.25 64.16
C PRO A 38 -6.59 -10.20 63.03
N ILE A 39 -5.40 -9.68 63.34
CA ILE A 39 -4.34 -9.34 62.38
C ILE A 39 -3.99 -10.53 61.47
N ALA A 40 -3.99 -11.76 61.99
CA ALA A 40 -3.71 -12.98 61.22
C ALA A 40 -4.64 -13.18 60.01
N ALA A 41 -5.92 -12.81 60.11
CA ALA A 41 -6.87 -12.89 58.99
C ALA A 41 -6.54 -11.85 57.90
N VAL A 42 -6.10 -10.66 58.30
CA VAL A 42 -5.64 -9.61 57.37
C VAL A 42 -4.33 -10.03 56.70
N SER A 43 -3.36 -10.60 57.45
CA SER A 43 -2.11 -11.11 56.87
C SER A 43 -2.35 -12.24 55.85
N LEU A 44 -3.26 -13.18 56.15
CA LEU A 44 -3.64 -14.24 55.20
C LEU A 44 -4.36 -13.67 53.97
N LEU A 45 -5.26 -12.70 54.13
CA LEU A 45 -5.91 -12.01 53.01
C LEU A 45 -4.91 -11.19 52.18
N VAL A 46 -3.92 -10.54 52.79
CA VAL A 46 -2.88 -9.79 52.09
C VAL A 46 -1.92 -10.71 51.35
N ILE A 47 -1.53 -11.85 51.92
CA ILE A 47 -0.71 -12.86 51.22
C ILE A 47 -1.50 -13.51 50.08
N ALA A 48 -2.76 -13.87 50.30
CA ALA A 48 -3.63 -14.41 49.26
C ALA A 48 -3.87 -13.37 48.14
N ALA A 49 -4.11 -12.10 48.48
CA ALA A 49 -4.26 -11.01 47.53
C ALA A 49 -2.95 -10.69 46.80
N ALA A 50 -1.79 -10.80 47.45
CA ALA A 50 -0.48 -10.61 46.81
C ALA A 50 -0.17 -11.75 45.83
N VAL A 51 -0.43 -13.00 46.19
CA VAL A 51 -0.29 -14.16 45.28
C VAL A 51 -1.31 -14.11 44.14
N PHE A 52 -2.53 -13.64 44.41
CA PHE A 52 -3.56 -13.43 43.39
C PHE A 52 -3.23 -12.24 42.47
N ALA A 53 -2.67 -11.15 42.99
CA ALA A 53 -2.19 -10.01 42.22
C ALA A 53 -0.96 -10.38 41.38
N LEU A 54 0.00 -11.14 41.93
CA LEU A 54 1.11 -11.71 41.16
C LEU A 54 0.59 -12.61 40.02
N ARG A 55 -0.42 -13.46 40.25
CA ARG A 55 -1.09 -14.25 39.20
C ARG A 55 -2.06 -13.48 38.30
N LEU A 56 -2.26 -12.18 38.54
CA LEU A 56 -2.99 -11.27 37.64
C LEU A 56 -2.03 -10.40 36.82
N LEU A 57 -0.84 -10.12 37.36
CA LEU A 57 0.27 -9.43 36.69
C LEU A 57 1.10 -10.39 35.83
N GLU A 58 1.27 -11.65 36.24
CA GLU A 58 1.76 -12.74 35.40
C GLU A 58 0.67 -13.18 34.43
N ARG A 59 0.54 -12.44 33.32
CA ARG A 59 -0.05 -12.95 32.07
C ARG A 59 0.92 -12.64 30.95
N PRO A 60 1.37 -13.66 30.19
CA PRO A 60 2.32 -13.41 29.12
C PRO A 60 1.60 -12.80 27.91
N ALA A 61 2.28 -11.88 27.23
CA ALA A 61 2.49 -11.86 25.78
C ALA A 61 2.12 -13.19 25.07
N PHE A 62 1.63 -13.14 23.83
CA PHE A 62 1.44 -14.36 23.02
C PHE A 62 2.78 -14.89 22.51
N VAL A 63 3.58 -15.40 23.44
CA VAL A 63 4.82 -16.13 23.25
C VAL A 63 4.47 -17.61 23.36
N PHE A 64 4.76 -18.39 22.32
CA PHE A 64 4.72 -19.84 22.47
C PHE A 64 5.66 -20.25 23.62
N PRO A 65 5.24 -21.14 24.54
CA PRO A 65 6.11 -21.60 25.61
C PRO A 65 7.33 -22.31 25.03
N LEU A 66 8.43 -22.37 25.78
CA LEU A 66 9.71 -22.95 25.30
C LEU A 66 9.60 -24.39 24.76
N GLU A 67 8.52 -25.13 25.05
CA GLU A 67 8.16 -26.37 24.37
C GLU A 67 6.68 -26.37 23.98
N TYR A 68 6.38 -26.50 22.68
CA TYR A 68 5.03 -26.47 22.11
C TYR A 68 4.90 -27.32 20.84
N ALA A 69 3.67 -27.57 20.41
CA ALA A 69 3.37 -28.10 19.09
C ALA A 69 2.29 -27.28 18.40
N VAL A 70 2.35 -27.19 17.07
CA VAL A 70 1.30 -26.62 16.21
C VAL A 70 0.87 -27.70 15.22
N CYS A 71 -0.43 -27.96 15.16
CA CYS A 71 -1.02 -29.09 14.44
C CYS A 71 -2.13 -28.64 13.51
N THR A 72 -2.12 -29.12 12.28
CA THR A 72 -3.24 -29.02 11.34
C THR A 72 -4.30 -30.10 11.64
N ARG A 73 -5.29 -30.27 10.76
CA ARG A 73 -6.26 -31.36 10.83
C ARG A 73 -6.19 -32.15 9.52
N GLY A 74 -5.64 -33.37 9.57
CA GLY A 74 -5.14 -34.04 8.37
C GLY A 74 -3.82 -33.43 7.90
N GLU A 75 -3.25 -34.01 6.85
CA GLU A 75 -1.87 -33.79 6.37
C GLU A 75 -1.68 -32.43 5.67
N ARG A 76 -1.75 -31.32 6.44
CA ARG A 76 -1.64 -29.94 5.93
C ARG A 76 -0.44 -29.17 6.48
N LEU A 77 0.47 -29.83 7.18
CA LEU A 77 1.82 -29.34 7.38
C LEU A 77 2.65 -29.78 6.19
N TYR A 78 3.07 -28.82 5.36
CA TYR A 78 3.98 -29.05 4.24
C TYR A 78 5.42 -28.85 4.72
N THR A 79 6.29 -29.85 4.54
CA THR A 79 7.66 -29.80 5.07
C THR A 79 8.69 -29.26 4.09
N SER A 80 8.42 -29.34 2.79
CA SER A 80 9.43 -29.23 1.70
C SER A 80 10.58 -30.25 1.78
N ASP A 81 10.48 -31.28 2.62
CA ASP A 81 11.39 -32.44 2.68
C ASP A 81 10.87 -33.56 1.77
N PRO A 82 11.57 -33.94 0.68
CA PRO A 82 11.12 -34.98 -0.24
C PRO A 82 10.89 -36.36 0.40
N ALA A 83 11.49 -36.64 1.56
CA ALA A 83 11.28 -37.91 2.28
C ALA A 83 9.98 -37.93 3.12
N HIS A 84 9.49 -36.76 3.53
CA HIS A 84 8.33 -36.60 4.41
C HIS A 84 7.51 -35.37 4.01
N PRO A 85 6.95 -35.30 2.78
CA PRO A 85 6.49 -34.04 2.18
C PRO A 85 5.32 -33.37 2.93
N GLN A 86 4.50 -34.15 3.62
CA GLN A 86 3.36 -33.70 4.41
C GLN A 86 3.27 -34.45 5.75
N ASP A 87 2.73 -33.80 6.78
CA ASP A 87 2.35 -34.39 8.08
C ASP A 87 1.23 -33.54 8.74
N GLU A 88 0.86 -33.82 10.00
CA GLU A 88 -0.11 -33.03 10.77
C GLU A 88 0.53 -31.96 11.68
N CYS A 89 1.60 -32.29 12.43
CA CYS A 89 2.15 -31.42 13.49
C CYS A 89 3.65 -31.12 13.41
N VAL A 90 4.02 -29.88 13.76
CA VAL A 90 5.39 -29.48 14.11
C VAL A 90 5.52 -29.37 15.61
N VAL A 91 6.56 -29.96 16.19
CA VAL A 91 6.91 -29.85 17.61
C VAL A 91 8.21 -29.07 17.75
N VAL A 92 8.18 -28.01 18.56
CA VAL A 92 9.27 -27.05 18.73
C VAL A 92 9.76 -27.06 20.18
N ALA A 93 11.08 -27.01 20.36
CA ALA A 93 11.73 -26.63 21.61
C ALA A 93 12.70 -25.46 21.37
N ASP A 94 12.61 -24.44 22.22
CA ASP A 94 13.30 -23.15 22.08
C ASP A 94 13.16 -22.53 20.67
N SER A 95 14.16 -22.70 19.81
CA SER A 95 14.18 -22.24 18.42
C SER A 95 14.30 -23.36 17.38
N THR A 96 14.15 -24.62 17.80
CA THR A 96 14.50 -25.82 17.01
C THR A 96 13.31 -26.78 16.91
N ILE A 97 13.11 -27.37 15.74
CA ILE A 97 12.13 -28.45 15.53
C ILE A 97 12.66 -29.74 16.17
N ILE A 98 11.89 -30.35 17.07
CA ILE A 98 12.27 -31.62 17.73
C ILE A 98 11.51 -32.84 17.21
N ALA A 99 10.35 -32.64 16.58
CA ALA A 99 9.62 -33.67 15.84
C ALA A 99 8.72 -33.05 14.76
N ILE A 100 8.51 -33.83 13.70
CA ILE A 100 7.37 -33.72 12.77
C ILE A 100 6.68 -35.08 12.88
N ASP A 101 5.38 -35.11 13.20
CA ASP A 101 4.62 -36.34 13.41
C ASP A 101 3.09 -36.05 13.43
N SER A 102 2.29 -37.10 13.31
CA SER A 102 0.82 -37.04 13.39
C SER A 102 0.32 -36.56 14.76
N LEU A 103 -0.88 -35.93 14.79
CA LEU A 103 -1.51 -35.42 16.01
C LEU A 103 -1.76 -36.53 17.05
N ALA A 104 -2.04 -37.75 16.58
CA ALA A 104 -2.21 -38.93 17.42
C ALA A 104 -0.90 -39.38 18.08
N ASN A 105 0.23 -39.24 17.40
CA ASN A 105 1.54 -39.61 17.94
C ASN A 105 2.12 -38.48 18.82
N VAL A 106 2.01 -37.21 18.42
CA VAL A 106 2.44 -36.06 19.24
C VAL A 106 1.75 -36.09 20.60
N ARG A 107 0.43 -36.28 20.66
CA ARG A 107 -0.31 -36.42 21.92
C ARG A 107 0.09 -37.66 22.73
N ARG A 108 0.49 -38.76 22.08
CA ARG A 108 0.95 -39.98 22.77
C ARG A 108 2.34 -39.80 23.40
N THR A 109 3.23 -39.08 22.71
CA THR A 109 4.64 -38.90 23.07
C THR A 109 4.85 -37.72 24.03
N TYR A 110 4.31 -36.55 23.70
CA TYR A 110 4.51 -35.27 24.40
C TYR A 110 3.30 -34.82 25.22
N GLY A 111 2.25 -35.64 25.31
CA GLY A 111 1.00 -35.30 26.01
C GLY A 111 0.27 -34.12 25.39
N ASP A 112 -0.66 -33.54 26.14
CA ASP A 112 -1.36 -32.30 25.79
C ASP A 112 -1.78 -31.58 27.07
N LYS A 113 -1.26 -30.36 27.29
CA LYS A 113 -1.49 -29.56 28.51
C LYS A 113 -2.94 -29.11 28.70
N ASP A 114 -3.74 -29.04 27.64
CA ASP A 114 -5.13 -28.60 27.74
C ASP A 114 -6.11 -29.75 28.09
N THR A 115 -5.62 -31.00 28.15
CA THR A 115 -6.40 -32.13 28.69
C THR A 115 -6.53 -32.03 30.21
N LEU A 116 -7.74 -31.72 30.69
CA LEU A 116 -8.06 -31.65 32.12
C LEU A 116 -7.75 -32.98 32.86
N GLY A 117 -6.65 -32.99 33.62
CA GLY A 117 -6.46 -33.89 34.76
C GLY A 117 -6.13 -35.34 34.45
N SER A 118 -4.98 -35.63 33.81
CA SER A 118 -4.37 -36.96 33.93
C SER A 118 -2.83 -36.96 33.86
N VAL A 119 -2.16 -36.95 35.02
CA VAL A 119 -0.74 -37.31 35.13
C VAL A 119 -0.65 -38.84 35.13
N PHE A 120 -0.66 -39.43 33.94
CA PHE A 120 -0.44 -40.88 33.78
C PHE A 120 1.02 -41.24 34.05
N VAL A 121 1.33 -41.60 35.30
CA VAL A 121 2.60 -42.25 35.67
C VAL A 121 2.58 -43.68 35.16
N SER A 122 3.00 -43.88 33.91
CA SER A 122 3.34 -45.22 33.39
C SER A 122 4.83 -45.48 33.59
N HIS A 123 5.15 -46.47 34.42
CA HIS A 123 6.44 -47.18 34.45
C HIS A 123 7.70 -46.29 34.42
N GLY A 124 7.81 -45.39 35.41
CA GLY A 124 9.10 -44.82 35.82
C GLY A 124 9.70 -43.72 34.92
N LYS A 125 8.98 -43.22 33.91
CA LYS A 125 9.40 -42.05 33.11
C LYS A 125 8.35 -40.95 33.16
N THR A 126 8.73 -39.77 33.66
CA THR A 126 7.92 -38.55 33.57
C THR A 126 7.79 -38.14 32.10
N LYS A 127 6.59 -38.23 31.54
CA LYS A 127 6.33 -37.69 30.21
C LYS A 127 6.51 -36.17 30.22
N ARG A 128 7.25 -35.63 29.24
CA ARG A 128 7.13 -34.22 28.86
C ARG A 128 5.66 -33.94 28.53
N SER A 129 5.19 -32.75 28.89
CA SER A 129 3.84 -32.27 28.61
C SER A 129 3.95 -30.91 27.92
N ILE A 130 3.59 -30.84 26.64
CA ILE A 130 3.62 -29.61 25.83
C ILE A 130 2.20 -29.08 25.59
N LYS A 131 2.07 -27.83 25.14
CA LYS A 131 0.77 -27.30 24.67
C LYS A 131 0.62 -27.63 23.18
N VAL A 132 -0.50 -28.23 22.79
CA VAL A 132 -0.76 -28.71 21.42
C VAL A 132 -1.79 -27.79 20.75
N HIS A 133 -1.30 -26.82 20.00
CA HIS A 133 -2.11 -25.81 19.31
C HIS A 133 -2.75 -26.42 18.05
N THR A 134 -4.06 -26.74 18.09
CA THR A 134 -4.78 -27.33 16.95
C THR A 134 -5.42 -26.25 16.08
N LEU A 135 -4.99 -26.14 14.82
CA LEU A 135 -5.45 -25.13 13.89
C LEU A 135 -6.90 -25.40 13.38
N PRO A 136 -7.59 -24.38 12.84
CA PRO A 136 -8.84 -24.55 12.09
C PRO A 136 -8.66 -25.48 10.88
N ALA A 137 -9.71 -26.21 10.50
CA ALA A 137 -9.61 -27.31 9.54
C ALA A 137 -9.15 -26.94 8.11
N ALA A 138 -9.29 -25.67 7.71
CA ALA A 138 -8.84 -25.18 6.40
C ALA A 138 -7.36 -24.77 6.38
N TYR A 139 -6.75 -24.53 7.55
CA TYR A 139 -5.45 -23.89 7.67
C TYR A 139 -4.32 -24.89 7.39
N SER A 140 -3.23 -24.39 6.81
CA SER A 140 -2.01 -25.16 6.51
C SER A 140 -0.78 -24.53 7.15
N ILE A 141 0.25 -25.34 7.38
CA ILE A 141 1.58 -24.90 7.81
C ILE A 141 2.53 -25.06 6.61
N LEU A 142 3.34 -24.04 6.35
CA LEU A 142 4.42 -24.04 5.36
C LEU A 142 5.76 -23.81 6.08
N PRO A 143 6.92 -24.21 5.51
CA PRO A 143 8.21 -23.74 6.00
C PRO A 143 8.29 -22.22 5.84
N GLY A 144 9.13 -21.57 6.65
CA GLY A 144 9.36 -20.12 6.55
C GLY A 144 9.80 -19.73 5.13
N LEU A 145 9.08 -18.80 4.51
CA LEU A 145 9.33 -18.43 3.12
C LEU A 145 10.61 -17.59 3.03
N THR A 146 11.38 -17.79 1.97
CA THR A 146 12.62 -17.04 1.68
C THR A 146 12.53 -16.50 0.26
N ASP A 147 12.70 -15.21 0.09
CA ASP A 147 12.81 -14.60 -1.23
C ASP A 147 14.27 -14.67 -1.73
N ALA A 148 14.48 -15.25 -2.92
CA ALA A 148 15.83 -15.44 -3.46
C ALA A 148 16.44 -14.21 -4.15
N HIS A 149 15.69 -13.12 -4.35
CA HIS A 149 16.22 -11.85 -4.87
C HIS A 149 15.31 -10.69 -4.47
N GLY A 150 15.81 -9.71 -3.72
CA GLY A 150 15.10 -8.46 -3.48
C GLY A 150 15.99 -7.42 -2.81
N HIS A 151 15.51 -6.18 -2.76
CA HIS A 151 16.22 -5.03 -2.21
C HIS A 151 15.52 -4.53 -0.93
N VAL A 152 16.01 -4.95 0.24
CA VAL A 152 15.32 -4.77 1.52
C VAL A 152 15.20 -3.31 1.93
N LEU A 153 16.25 -2.50 1.75
CA LEU A 153 16.16 -1.08 2.10
C LEU A 153 15.32 -0.28 1.11
N ASP A 154 15.43 -0.52 -0.20
CA ASP A 154 14.57 0.11 -1.21
C ASP A 154 13.09 -0.21 -1.01
N LEU A 155 12.73 -1.45 -0.63
CA LEU A 155 11.34 -1.78 -0.24
C LEU A 155 10.87 -0.97 0.98
N GLY A 156 11.75 -0.76 1.96
CA GLY A 156 11.47 -0.01 3.18
C GLY A 156 11.35 1.50 2.96
N HIS A 157 12.13 2.02 2.00
CA HIS A 157 12.20 3.41 1.59
C HIS A 157 11.09 3.79 0.59
N ALA A 158 10.74 2.92 -0.35
CA ALA A 158 9.64 3.13 -1.30
C ALA A 158 8.29 3.35 -0.59
N ALA A 159 8.11 2.79 0.61
CA ALA A 159 6.96 3.05 1.48
C ALA A 159 6.93 4.47 2.11
N ALA A 160 7.90 5.33 1.81
CA ALA A 160 8.03 6.71 2.27
C ALA A 160 8.35 7.72 1.13
N ALA A 161 8.37 7.26 -0.12
CA ALA A 161 8.65 8.06 -1.32
C ALA A 161 7.39 8.18 -2.20
N VAL A 162 7.42 8.99 -3.27
CA VAL A 162 6.25 9.10 -4.17
C VAL A 162 6.17 7.90 -5.13
N THR A 163 5.04 7.21 -5.16
CA THR A 163 4.73 6.17 -6.15
C THR A 163 4.03 6.76 -7.38
N LEU A 164 4.36 6.22 -8.56
CA LEU A 164 3.84 6.64 -9.85
C LEU A 164 3.15 5.47 -10.59
N LYS A 165 2.85 4.37 -9.87
CA LYS A 165 2.27 3.12 -10.40
C LYS A 165 0.97 3.31 -11.18
N ASP A 166 0.18 4.31 -10.79
CA ASP A 166 -1.11 4.67 -11.39
C ASP A 166 -0.99 5.74 -12.49
N ALA A 167 0.22 6.23 -12.79
CA ALA A 167 0.44 7.16 -13.87
C ALA A 167 0.16 6.51 -15.23
N SER A 168 -0.64 7.19 -16.05
CA SER A 168 -1.04 6.77 -17.40
C SER A 168 -0.46 7.65 -18.51
N SER A 169 0.30 8.68 -18.13
CA SER A 169 1.07 9.56 -19.03
C SER A 169 2.13 10.33 -18.24
N GLU A 170 3.09 10.91 -18.95
CA GLU A 170 4.08 11.87 -18.41
C GLU A 170 3.42 13.00 -17.59
N ASP A 171 2.33 13.59 -18.10
CA ASP A 171 1.59 14.68 -17.44
C ASP A 171 0.88 14.18 -16.17
N HIS A 172 0.31 12.97 -16.20
CA HIS A 172 -0.29 12.35 -15.02
C HIS A 172 0.78 12.08 -13.94
N ALA A 173 1.95 11.55 -14.31
CA ALA A 173 3.04 11.34 -13.36
C ALA A 173 3.49 12.66 -12.71
N ALA A 174 3.74 13.71 -13.50
CA ALA A 174 4.10 15.03 -12.97
C ALA A 174 3.00 15.65 -12.09
N ARG A 175 1.71 15.39 -12.40
CA ARG A 175 0.59 15.79 -11.53
C ARG A 175 0.60 15.07 -10.18
N LEU A 176 0.85 13.76 -10.15
CA LEU A 176 0.96 12.99 -8.90
C LEU A 176 2.10 13.53 -8.02
N VAL A 177 3.24 13.88 -8.62
CA VAL A 177 4.36 14.53 -7.93
C VAL A 177 3.97 15.91 -7.37
N SER A 178 3.22 16.72 -8.13
CA SER A 178 2.68 18.02 -7.65
C SER A 178 1.69 17.85 -6.49
N GLU A 179 0.87 16.81 -6.51
CA GLU A 179 -0.09 16.46 -5.45
C GLU A 179 0.61 15.91 -4.19
N TYR A 180 1.70 15.15 -4.35
CA TYR A 180 2.54 14.67 -3.26
C TYR A 180 3.24 15.81 -2.52
N ILE A 181 3.94 16.70 -3.22
CA ILE A 181 4.60 17.88 -2.61
C ILE A 181 3.62 18.77 -1.85
N ARG A 182 2.40 18.95 -2.38
CA ARG A 182 1.36 19.77 -1.73
C ARG A 182 0.80 19.16 -0.45
N SER A 183 0.91 17.83 -0.30
CA SER A 183 0.53 17.11 0.92
C SER A 183 1.69 16.85 1.88
N HIS A 184 2.93 17.06 1.43
CA HIS A 184 4.16 16.88 2.21
C HIS A 184 5.11 18.11 2.07
N PRO A 185 4.75 19.29 2.60
CA PRO A 185 5.57 20.50 2.44
C PRO A 185 7.02 20.35 2.91
N GLN A 186 7.28 19.51 3.90
CA GLN A 186 8.61 19.16 4.41
C GLN A 186 9.52 18.47 3.38
N ALA A 187 8.99 17.97 2.26
CA ALA A 187 9.78 17.40 1.17
C ALA A 187 10.38 18.48 0.24
N HIS A 188 10.01 19.75 0.42
CA HIS A 188 10.47 20.87 -0.42
C HIS A 188 11.93 21.29 -0.13
N ASP A 189 12.47 20.95 1.04
CA ASP A 189 13.85 21.25 1.44
C ASP A 189 14.85 20.12 1.10
N ALA A 190 14.40 19.07 0.40
CA ALA A 190 15.17 17.88 0.07
C ALA A 190 15.21 17.62 -1.45
N ILE A 191 16.02 16.65 -1.87
CA ILE A 191 15.84 16.01 -3.18
C ILE A 191 14.61 15.10 -3.05
N LEU A 192 13.64 15.25 -3.96
CA LEU A 192 12.45 14.42 -4.00
C LEU A 192 12.71 13.15 -4.80
N ASP A 193 12.65 12.00 -4.14
CA ASP A 193 12.73 10.68 -4.75
C ASP A 193 11.36 9.99 -4.88
N GLY A 194 11.28 9.05 -5.81
CA GLY A 194 10.04 8.36 -6.19
C GLY A 194 10.28 7.19 -7.14
N TYR A 195 9.23 6.39 -7.36
CA TYR A 195 9.31 5.03 -7.91
C TYR A 195 8.13 4.70 -8.84
N GLU A 196 8.23 3.56 -9.53
CA GLU A 196 7.13 2.92 -10.28
C GLU A 196 6.58 3.70 -11.49
N TRP A 197 7.32 4.66 -12.06
CA TRP A 197 6.94 5.19 -13.38
C TRP A 197 7.22 4.15 -14.47
N ASP A 198 6.34 4.06 -15.46
CA ASP A 198 6.48 3.13 -16.57
C ASP A 198 5.85 3.68 -17.85
N GLN A 199 6.71 4.05 -18.80
CA GLN A 199 6.31 4.55 -20.10
C GLN A 199 5.70 3.49 -21.04
N THR A 200 5.90 2.19 -20.82
CA THR A 200 5.28 1.17 -21.71
C THR A 200 3.77 1.08 -21.49
N ARG A 201 3.30 1.48 -20.30
CA ARG A 201 1.87 1.58 -19.92
C ARG A 201 1.23 2.93 -20.27
N TRP A 202 1.96 3.85 -20.91
CA TRP A 202 1.47 5.19 -21.28
C TRP A 202 1.03 5.29 -22.74
N THR A 203 0.27 6.33 -23.08
CA THR A 203 -0.11 6.63 -24.46
C THR A 203 0.20 8.09 -24.80
N PRO A 204 1.14 8.37 -25.73
CA PRO A 204 2.04 7.42 -26.40
C PRO A 204 3.08 6.80 -25.44
N ALA A 205 3.57 5.60 -25.79
CA ALA A 205 4.52 4.84 -24.98
C ALA A 205 5.97 5.32 -25.18
N VAL A 206 6.27 6.55 -24.77
CA VAL A 206 7.58 7.22 -24.97
C VAL A 206 8.17 7.67 -23.64
N PHE A 207 9.51 7.69 -23.55
CA PHE A 207 10.21 8.19 -22.36
C PHE A 207 9.77 9.63 -21.99
N PRO A 208 9.61 9.93 -20.69
CA PRO A 208 9.21 11.26 -20.23
C PRO A 208 10.32 12.31 -20.38
N THR A 209 9.97 13.58 -20.20
CA THR A 209 10.93 14.70 -20.23
C THR A 209 10.85 15.57 -18.96
N ALA A 210 11.97 16.21 -18.60
CA ALA A 210 12.05 17.16 -17.49
C ALA A 210 11.03 18.31 -17.58
N ARG A 211 10.61 18.65 -18.82
CA ARG A 211 9.60 19.69 -19.13
C ARG A 211 8.20 19.37 -18.60
N ALA A 212 7.92 18.16 -18.14
CA ALA A 212 6.66 17.84 -17.48
C ALA A 212 6.53 18.56 -16.12
N PHE A 213 7.61 18.60 -15.33
CA PHE A 213 7.61 19.24 -14.02
C PHE A 213 7.47 20.76 -14.14
N GLU A 214 8.04 21.37 -15.18
CA GLU A 214 7.94 22.80 -15.49
C GLU A 214 6.49 23.30 -15.63
N ARG A 215 5.54 22.41 -15.98
CA ARG A 215 4.10 22.70 -16.08
C ARG A 215 3.49 23.04 -14.72
N TYR A 216 4.04 22.49 -13.62
CA TYR A 216 3.55 22.66 -12.26
C TYR A 216 4.43 23.66 -11.51
N ALA A 217 3.86 24.81 -11.15
CA ALA A 217 4.62 25.89 -10.51
C ALA A 217 5.33 25.46 -9.22
N ASN A 218 4.76 24.50 -8.47
CA ASN A 218 5.35 23.97 -7.23
C ASN A 218 6.41 22.87 -7.44
N LEU A 219 6.83 22.58 -8.67
CA LEU A 219 7.86 21.58 -9.00
C LEU A 219 9.08 22.14 -9.74
N ARG A 220 9.05 23.42 -10.17
CA ARG A 220 10.07 24.01 -11.05
C ARG A 220 11.46 24.02 -10.46
N ASP A 221 11.56 24.50 -9.22
CA ASP A 221 12.83 24.70 -8.52
C ASP A 221 13.24 23.46 -7.70
N LEU A 222 12.42 22.39 -7.72
CA LEU A 222 12.67 21.16 -6.98
C LEU A 222 13.59 20.21 -7.76
N LYS A 223 14.57 19.65 -7.05
CA LYS A 223 15.37 18.54 -7.54
C LYS A 223 14.57 17.24 -7.37
N ILE A 224 14.10 16.69 -8.49
CA ILE A 224 13.24 15.51 -8.52
C ILE A 224 14.02 14.40 -9.24
N VAL A 225 14.05 13.19 -8.65
CA VAL A 225 14.80 12.02 -9.17
C VAL A 225 13.94 10.76 -8.99
N LEU A 226 13.30 10.32 -10.07
CA LEU A 226 12.28 9.25 -10.03
C LEU A 226 12.83 7.99 -10.70
N LYS A 227 12.87 6.85 -10.00
CA LYS A 227 13.25 5.55 -10.57
C LYS A 227 12.10 4.96 -11.38
N ARG A 228 12.40 4.39 -12.55
CA ARG A 228 11.46 3.57 -13.34
C ARG A 228 11.10 2.32 -12.54
N VAL A 229 9.95 1.71 -12.85
CA VAL A 229 9.50 0.44 -12.24
C VAL A 229 10.57 -0.65 -12.24
N ASP A 230 11.40 -0.74 -13.28
CA ASP A 230 12.49 -1.73 -13.41
C ASP A 230 13.83 -1.32 -12.78
N PHE A 231 13.92 -0.14 -12.16
CA PHE A 231 15.15 0.40 -11.59
C PHE A 231 16.32 0.61 -12.59
N HIS A 232 16.11 0.48 -13.90
CA HIS A 232 17.15 0.67 -14.94
C HIS A 232 17.07 2.05 -15.64
N ALA A 233 16.16 2.92 -15.20
CA ALA A 233 16.12 4.31 -15.62
C ALA A 233 15.81 5.27 -14.46
N LEU A 234 16.44 6.45 -14.48
CA LEU A 234 16.02 7.62 -13.71
C LEU A 234 15.33 8.63 -14.61
N TRP A 235 14.37 9.38 -14.06
CA TRP A 235 13.77 10.57 -14.67
C TRP A 235 13.94 11.78 -13.74
N LEU A 236 14.59 12.83 -14.24
CA LEU A 236 15.02 14.01 -13.50
C LEU A 236 14.22 15.26 -13.89
N SER A 237 14.07 16.20 -12.95
CA SER A 237 13.68 17.59 -13.23
C SER A 237 14.83 18.42 -13.78
N GLN A 238 14.52 19.56 -14.40
CA GLN A 238 15.55 20.47 -14.93
C GLN A 238 16.47 20.98 -13.80
N ALA A 239 15.91 21.38 -12.64
CA ALA A 239 16.72 21.77 -11.48
C ALA A 239 17.60 20.64 -10.90
N ALA A 240 17.26 19.37 -11.15
CA ALA A 240 18.17 18.25 -10.85
C ALA A 240 19.31 18.17 -11.89
N ILE A 241 18.97 18.20 -13.20
CA ILE A 241 19.92 18.21 -14.33
C ILE A 241 20.95 19.33 -14.21
N ASP A 242 20.48 20.57 -13.99
CA ASP A 242 21.31 21.77 -13.88
C ASP A 242 22.35 21.66 -12.74
N SER A 243 22.03 20.87 -11.70
CA SER A 243 22.94 20.62 -10.57
C SER A 243 23.91 19.45 -10.75
N LEU A 244 23.88 18.81 -11.92
CA LEU A 244 24.79 17.75 -12.34
C LEU A 244 25.76 18.21 -13.46
N GLU A 245 25.58 19.41 -14.02
CA GLU A 245 26.40 19.89 -15.14
C GLU A 245 27.88 20.12 -14.77
N PRO A 246 28.82 19.91 -15.72
CA PRO A 246 28.60 19.46 -17.09
C PRO A 246 28.33 17.94 -17.19
N LEU A 247 27.33 17.57 -17.99
CA LEU A 247 27.05 16.17 -18.33
C LEU A 247 27.96 15.68 -19.47
N PRO A 248 28.48 14.45 -19.41
CA PRO A 248 29.25 13.87 -20.51
C PRO A 248 28.36 13.52 -21.72
N ASP A 249 28.94 13.54 -22.92
CA ASP A 249 28.22 13.20 -24.16
C ASP A 249 28.01 11.69 -24.34
N GLN A 250 28.91 10.87 -23.81
CA GLN A 250 28.85 9.41 -23.79
C GLN A 250 29.25 8.89 -22.40
N ILE A 251 28.67 7.76 -21.99
CA ILE A 251 29.00 7.02 -20.76
C ILE A 251 29.12 5.56 -21.16
N ASP A 252 30.26 4.93 -20.90
CA ASP A 252 30.41 3.49 -21.14
C ASP A 252 29.43 2.71 -20.24
N GLY A 253 28.65 1.81 -20.83
CA GLY A 253 27.63 1.06 -20.11
C GLY A 253 26.38 1.85 -19.69
N GLY A 254 26.14 3.05 -20.23
CA GLY A 254 24.96 3.86 -19.91
C GLY A 254 24.49 4.77 -21.04
N LEU A 255 23.32 5.38 -20.89
CA LEU A 255 22.77 6.34 -21.86
C LEU A 255 22.08 7.52 -21.19
N ILE A 256 22.53 8.74 -21.50
CA ILE A 256 21.74 9.96 -21.27
C ILE A 256 20.87 10.15 -22.50
N VAL A 257 19.55 10.01 -22.35
CA VAL A 257 18.60 10.20 -23.45
C VAL A 257 18.52 11.69 -23.78
N ARG A 258 18.82 12.06 -25.03
CA ARG A 258 18.90 13.45 -25.51
C ARG A 258 17.84 13.72 -26.59
N ASP A 259 17.35 14.97 -26.66
CA ASP A 259 16.38 15.39 -27.69
C ASP A 259 17.06 15.66 -29.04
N GLU A 260 16.26 15.97 -30.08
CA GLU A 260 16.75 16.28 -31.44
C GLU A 260 17.75 17.46 -31.50
N THR A 261 17.86 18.25 -30.43
CA THR A 261 18.82 19.36 -30.28
C THR A 261 20.04 18.99 -29.43
N GLY A 262 20.22 17.70 -29.09
CA GLY A 262 21.33 17.18 -28.30
C GLY A 262 21.24 17.44 -26.80
N ARG A 263 20.18 18.10 -26.31
CA ARG A 263 20.01 18.43 -24.88
C ARG A 263 19.48 17.23 -24.10
N PRO A 264 19.90 17.03 -22.84
CA PRO A 264 19.37 15.96 -21.99
C PRO A 264 17.85 16.09 -21.85
N THR A 265 17.13 14.98 -22.03
CA THR A 265 15.68 14.92 -21.77
C THR A 265 15.35 14.87 -20.29
N GLY A 266 16.32 14.47 -19.46
CA GLY A 266 16.14 14.12 -18.05
C GLY A 266 16.04 12.61 -17.80
N VAL A 267 16.06 11.76 -18.84
CA VAL A 267 16.12 10.30 -18.67
C VAL A 267 17.56 9.79 -18.78
N PHE A 268 17.99 9.05 -17.76
CA PHE A 268 19.32 8.45 -17.62
C PHE A 268 19.16 6.93 -17.44
N LEU A 269 19.80 6.13 -18.29
CA LEU A 269 19.73 4.67 -18.30
C LEU A 269 21.03 4.03 -17.83
N ASP A 270 20.92 2.93 -17.08
CA ASP A 270 22.04 2.09 -16.65
C ASP A 270 23.21 2.88 -16.03
N ALA A 271 24.45 2.79 -16.52
CA ALA A 271 25.59 3.47 -15.88
C ALA A 271 25.50 5.01 -15.92
N ALA A 272 24.59 5.59 -16.71
CA ALA A 272 24.28 7.01 -16.64
C ALA A 272 23.55 7.39 -15.34
N MET A 273 22.86 6.44 -14.71
CA MET A 273 22.23 6.64 -13.41
C MET A 273 23.27 6.81 -12.30
N ASP A 274 24.41 6.11 -12.39
CA ASP A 274 25.46 6.12 -11.38
C ASP A 274 26.06 7.54 -11.24
N PHE A 275 26.10 8.30 -12.34
CA PHE A 275 26.46 9.73 -12.37
C PHE A 275 25.51 10.61 -11.52
N VAL A 276 24.23 10.23 -11.42
CA VAL A 276 23.24 10.89 -10.55
C VAL A 276 23.37 10.38 -9.12
N VAL A 277 23.31 9.06 -8.93
CA VAL A 277 23.23 8.41 -7.60
C VAL A 277 24.45 8.73 -6.73
N ASN A 278 25.66 8.74 -7.31
CA ASN A 278 26.90 9.06 -6.58
C ASN A 278 27.01 10.55 -6.17
N ARG A 279 26.02 11.39 -6.54
CA ARG A 279 25.89 12.79 -6.12
C ARG A 279 24.68 13.04 -5.22
N LEU A 280 23.87 12.02 -4.92
CA LEU A 280 22.77 12.10 -3.96
C LEU A 280 23.30 11.96 -2.52
N PRO A 281 22.66 12.59 -1.51
CA PRO A 281 22.98 12.33 -0.11
C PRO A 281 22.73 10.87 0.26
N SER A 282 23.75 10.19 0.80
CA SER A 282 23.60 8.83 1.31
C SER A 282 22.63 8.77 2.51
N TRP A 283 21.86 7.69 2.61
CA TRP A 283 20.99 7.47 3.77
C TRP A 283 21.80 7.39 5.08
N THR A 284 21.31 8.04 6.13
CA THR A 284 21.88 7.93 7.48
C THR A 284 21.57 6.56 8.11
N ASP A 285 22.39 6.12 9.07
CA ASP A 285 22.14 4.90 9.88
C ASP A 285 20.70 4.84 10.44
N ALA A 286 20.14 5.98 10.86
CA ALA A 286 18.78 6.05 11.38
C ALA A 286 17.72 5.79 10.29
N GLN A 287 17.93 6.32 9.07
CA GLN A 287 17.07 6.03 7.92
C GLN A 287 17.20 4.56 7.49
N MET A 288 18.43 4.01 7.44
CA MET A 288 18.63 2.60 7.08
C MET A 288 18.00 1.63 8.10
N GLU A 289 18.11 1.91 9.41
CA GLU A 289 17.41 1.12 10.44
C GLU A 289 15.88 1.28 10.32
N GLN A 290 15.36 2.48 10.04
CA GLN A 290 13.94 2.72 9.81
C GLN A 290 13.41 1.97 8.58
N TYR A 291 14.12 2.02 7.45
CA TYR A 291 13.73 1.34 6.21
C TYR A 291 13.79 -0.19 6.39
N LEU A 292 14.82 -0.72 7.04
CA LEU A 292 14.89 -2.14 7.42
C LEU A 292 13.67 -2.56 8.25
N HIS A 293 13.29 -1.79 9.28
CA HIS A 293 12.12 -2.12 10.10
C HIS A 293 10.80 -1.99 9.32
N SER A 294 10.69 -1.03 8.40
CA SER A 294 9.55 -0.86 7.48
C SER A 294 9.38 -2.08 6.57
N ALA A 295 10.45 -2.47 5.86
CA ALA A 295 10.48 -3.63 4.99
C ALA A 295 10.22 -4.94 5.75
N ALA A 296 10.90 -5.15 6.88
CA ALA A 296 10.76 -6.35 7.70
C ALA A 296 9.32 -6.57 8.18
N SER A 297 8.62 -5.51 8.59
CA SER A 297 7.21 -5.60 9.01
C SER A 297 6.30 -6.08 7.87
N ARG A 298 6.58 -5.67 6.62
CA ARG A 298 5.84 -6.09 5.42
C ARG A 298 6.18 -7.52 5.01
N LEU A 299 7.47 -7.86 4.97
CA LEU A 299 7.98 -9.18 4.60
C LEU A 299 7.51 -10.27 5.56
N LEU A 300 7.68 -10.06 6.87
CA LEU A 300 7.17 -10.96 7.91
C LEU A 300 5.63 -11.06 7.86
N GLY A 301 4.94 -9.99 7.45
CA GLY A 301 3.50 -9.97 7.20
C GLY A 301 3.03 -10.85 6.03
N PHE A 302 3.92 -11.13 5.07
CA PHE A 302 3.67 -12.10 3.99
C PHE A 302 4.16 -13.53 4.33
N GLY A 303 4.85 -13.73 5.45
CA GLY A 303 5.46 -15.02 5.82
C GLY A 303 6.90 -15.21 5.35
N ILE A 304 7.51 -14.17 4.79
CA ILE A 304 8.93 -14.16 4.42
C ILE A 304 9.77 -13.98 5.69
N VAL A 305 10.50 -15.03 6.07
CA VAL A 305 11.42 -15.06 7.23
C VAL A 305 12.87 -14.78 6.86
N GLY A 306 13.21 -14.82 5.56
CA GLY A 306 14.55 -14.56 5.06
C GLY A 306 14.56 -13.96 3.66
N VAL A 307 15.60 -13.21 3.32
CA VAL A 307 15.79 -12.60 1.99
C VAL A 307 17.23 -12.77 1.56
N HIS A 308 17.45 -13.06 0.28
CA HIS A 308 18.75 -12.87 -0.35
C HIS A 308 18.84 -11.44 -0.84
N ASP A 309 19.32 -10.55 0.04
CA ASP A 309 19.31 -9.10 -0.18
C ASP A 309 20.36 -8.75 -1.23
N ALA A 310 19.90 -8.19 -2.35
CA ALA A 310 20.72 -7.86 -3.50
C ALA A 310 21.26 -6.43 -3.39
N ALA A 311 22.42 -6.20 -4.01
CA ALA A 311 23.09 -4.89 -4.02
C ALA A 311 23.45 -4.33 -2.61
N VAL A 312 23.80 -5.20 -1.65
CA VAL A 312 24.18 -4.78 -0.29
C VAL A 312 25.51 -4.03 -0.31
N THR A 313 25.44 -2.71 -0.25
CA THR A 313 26.63 -1.84 -0.23
C THR A 313 27.38 -1.92 1.11
N LEU A 314 28.63 -1.46 1.15
CA LEU A 314 29.48 -1.55 2.36
C LEU A 314 28.87 -0.87 3.61
N PRO A 315 28.18 0.29 3.54
CA PRO A 315 27.47 0.87 4.68
C PRO A 315 26.31 -0.01 5.19
N ILE A 316 25.52 -0.59 4.27
CA ILE A 316 24.41 -1.49 4.61
C ILE A 316 24.97 -2.76 5.27
N LEU A 317 26.06 -3.31 4.72
CA LEU A 317 26.78 -4.46 5.29
C LEU A 317 27.30 -4.19 6.71
N ALA A 318 27.81 -2.98 6.97
CA ALA A 318 28.24 -2.56 8.30
C ALA A 318 27.07 -2.43 9.27
N MET A 319 25.93 -1.86 8.84
CA MET A 319 24.70 -1.82 9.63
C MET A 319 24.19 -3.23 9.95
N TYR A 320 24.11 -4.14 8.97
CA TYR A 320 23.66 -5.50 9.22
C TYR A 320 24.60 -6.27 10.17
N LYS A 321 25.93 -6.15 10.02
CA LYS A 321 26.89 -6.74 10.97
C LYS A 321 26.73 -6.15 12.39
N ARG A 322 26.43 -4.85 12.52
CA ARG A 322 26.12 -4.16 13.78
C ARG A 322 24.81 -4.67 14.41
N LEU A 323 23.76 -4.88 13.63
CA LEU A 323 22.46 -5.35 14.10
C LEU A 323 22.44 -6.84 14.43
N ASP A 324 23.14 -7.68 13.66
CA ASP A 324 23.23 -9.12 13.93
C ASP A 324 23.99 -9.40 15.23
N ALA A 325 25.12 -8.73 15.45
CA ALA A 325 25.87 -8.79 16.71
C ALA A 325 25.04 -8.32 17.93
N GLN A 326 24.09 -7.40 17.72
CA GLN A 326 23.11 -6.95 18.72
C GLN A 326 21.87 -7.87 18.83
N LYS A 327 21.74 -8.92 18.00
CA LYS A 327 20.55 -9.75 17.81
C LYS A 327 19.27 -8.95 17.50
N ARG A 328 19.43 -7.80 16.83
CA ARG A 328 18.36 -6.87 16.41
C ARG A 328 17.95 -7.01 14.94
N LEU A 329 18.65 -7.81 14.14
CA LEU A 329 18.30 -8.05 12.74
C LEU A 329 16.94 -8.78 12.65
N PRO A 330 15.89 -8.19 12.04
CA PRO A 330 14.52 -8.64 12.25
C PRO A 330 14.12 -9.91 11.47
N LEU A 331 14.79 -10.19 10.36
CA LEU A 331 14.67 -11.42 9.54
C LEU A 331 16.07 -11.86 9.09
N ASP A 332 16.18 -13.02 8.43
CA ASP A 332 17.45 -13.50 7.87
C ASP A 332 17.84 -12.77 6.59
N ILE A 333 19.14 -12.49 6.44
CA ILE A 333 19.70 -11.78 5.30
C ILE A 333 20.87 -12.60 4.75
N TYR A 334 20.75 -13.09 3.52
CA TYR A 334 21.87 -13.58 2.74
C TYR A 334 22.36 -12.46 1.82
N ALA A 335 23.40 -11.74 2.23
CA ALA A 335 23.85 -10.55 1.53
C ALA A 335 24.59 -10.90 0.23
N MET A 336 24.11 -10.34 -0.89
CA MET A 336 24.88 -10.20 -2.12
C MET A 336 25.56 -8.83 -2.11
N VAL A 337 26.83 -8.81 -1.68
CA VAL A 337 27.57 -7.55 -1.50
C VAL A 337 27.83 -6.90 -2.86
N LEU A 338 27.63 -5.58 -2.93
CA LEU A 338 27.94 -4.75 -4.10
C LEU A 338 29.07 -3.78 -3.73
N CYS A 339 30.03 -3.65 -4.64
CA CYS A 339 31.12 -2.69 -4.56
C CYS A 339 30.65 -1.26 -4.88
N PRO A 340 31.35 -0.21 -4.38
CA PRO A 340 30.96 1.18 -4.65
C PRO A 340 30.91 1.56 -6.13
N GLU A 341 31.71 0.89 -6.96
CA GLU A 341 31.71 0.97 -8.42
C GLU A 341 31.52 -0.44 -8.99
N LEU A 342 30.69 -0.58 -10.02
CA LEU A 342 30.13 -1.86 -10.51
C LEU A 342 31.14 -2.76 -11.22
N ASP A 343 32.13 -2.14 -11.85
CA ASP A 343 33.23 -2.78 -12.59
C ASP A 343 34.47 -3.00 -11.71
N GLN A 344 34.45 -2.53 -10.45
CA GLN A 344 35.54 -2.67 -9.49
C GLN A 344 35.41 -3.88 -8.56
N TYR A 345 36.55 -4.29 -8.01
CA TYR A 345 36.66 -5.35 -7.00
C TYR A 345 36.99 -4.73 -5.65
N CYS A 346 36.08 -4.88 -4.69
CA CYS A 346 36.20 -4.39 -3.33
C CYS A 346 36.53 -5.50 -2.31
N GLY A 347 37.04 -6.65 -2.76
CA GLY A 347 37.23 -7.84 -1.93
C GLY A 347 38.12 -7.64 -0.69
N ASP A 348 39.04 -6.68 -0.71
CA ASP A 348 39.89 -6.36 0.45
C ASP A 348 39.11 -5.71 1.61
N ALA A 349 37.90 -5.19 1.35
CA ALA A 349 36.99 -4.64 2.35
C ALA A 349 35.87 -5.63 2.78
N VAL A 350 35.77 -6.80 2.14
CA VAL A 350 34.60 -7.70 2.26
C VAL A 350 35.01 -9.07 2.78
N GLU A 351 35.02 -9.22 4.10
CA GLU A 351 35.20 -10.53 4.73
C GLU A 351 33.91 -11.30 4.95
N ALA A 352 33.99 -12.61 4.66
CA ALA A 352 32.91 -13.57 4.81
C ALA A 352 32.47 -13.68 6.28
N TYR A 353 31.16 -13.86 6.49
CA TYR A 353 30.58 -13.76 7.82
C TYR A 353 29.36 -14.68 7.96
N GLN A 354 29.30 -15.41 9.08
CA GLN A 354 28.13 -16.17 9.49
C GLN A 354 27.72 -15.69 10.88
N GLY A 355 26.71 -14.82 10.90
CA GLY A 355 26.04 -14.35 12.11
C GLY A 355 24.86 -15.25 12.48
N HIS A 356 23.99 -14.71 13.33
CA HIS A 356 22.76 -15.35 13.81
C HIS A 356 21.67 -15.41 12.73
N ARG A 357 21.52 -14.32 11.97
CA ARG A 357 20.56 -14.12 10.87
C ARG A 357 21.22 -13.51 9.62
N LEU A 358 22.35 -12.81 9.75
CA LEU A 358 23.15 -12.35 8.62
C LEU A 358 24.13 -13.43 8.14
N THR A 359 24.12 -13.71 6.84
CA THR A 359 25.12 -14.52 6.14
C THR A 359 25.72 -13.69 5.01
N VAL A 360 27.05 -13.62 4.94
CA VAL A 360 27.82 -12.88 3.93
C VAL A 360 28.77 -13.84 3.24
N ARG A 361 28.39 -14.28 2.04
CA ARG A 361 29.18 -15.22 1.22
C ARG A 361 28.95 -15.04 -0.29
N SER A 362 28.24 -13.98 -0.71
CA SER A 362 27.97 -13.73 -2.13
C SER A 362 28.16 -12.27 -2.52
N VAL A 363 28.27 -12.02 -3.82
CA VAL A 363 28.37 -10.68 -4.42
C VAL A 363 27.39 -10.51 -5.58
N LYS A 364 26.81 -9.31 -5.75
CA LYS A 364 25.96 -8.93 -6.89
C LYS A 364 26.83 -8.22 -7.93
N LEU A 365 26.93 -8.78 -9.12
CA LEU A 365 27.49 -8.13 -10.32
C LEU A 365 26.37 -7.84 -11.33
N PHE A 366 26.64 -6.99 -12.31
CA PHE A 366 25.71 -6.66 -13.40
C PHE A 366 26.41 -6.72 -14.76
N VAL A 367 25.67 -7.09 -15.81
CA VAL A 367 26.19 -7.16 -17.19
C VAL A 367 25.41 -6.26 -18.13
N ASP A 368 24.09 -6.17 -17.98
CA ASP A 368 23.21 -5.39 -18.85
C ASP A 368 22.09 -4.68 -18.07
N GLY A 369 21.21 -3.99 -18.82
CA GLY A 369 20.01 -3.37 -18.28
C GLY A 369 18.79 -4.31 -18.24
N ALA A 370 17.58 -3.75 -18.39
CA ALA A 370 16.32 -4.51 -18.44
C ALA A 370 15.57 -4.40 -19.79
N LEU A 371 14.60 -5.31 -20.00
CA LEU A 371 13.93 -5.50 -21.29
C LEU A 371 13.01 -4.31 -21.68
N GLY A 372 12.22 -3.80 -20.72
CA GLY A 372 11.27 -2.71 -20.97
C GLY A 372 11.90 -1.36 -21.28
N SER A 373 13.06 -1.10 -20.67
CA SER A 373 13.89 0.11 -20.86
C SER A 373 14.82 0.04 -22.09
N TYR A 374 14.82 -1.06 -22.84
CA TYR A 374 15.79 -1.38 -23.91
C TYR A 374 17.25 -1.48 -23.44
N GLY A 375 17.49 -1.74 -22.15
CA GLY A 375 18.83 -1.91 -21.58
C GLY A 375 19.38 -3.34 -21.69
N ALA A 376 18.53 -4.35 -21.74
CA ALA A 376 18.97 -5.76 -21.80
C ALA A 376 19.77 -6.06 -23.10
N TYR A 377 20.95 -6.67 -22.96
CA TYR A 377 21.95 -6.77 -24.03
C TYR A 377 21.82 -8.04 -24.86
N LEU A 378 21.50 -7.85 -26.14
CA LEU A 378 21.05 -8.89 -27.06
C LEU A 378 22.07 -9.20 -28.17
N HIS A 379 22.09 -10.46 -28.64
CA HIS A 379 22.91 -10.90 -29.78
C HIS A 379 22.49 -10.22 -31.10
N LYS A 380 21.23 -9.81 -31.21
CA LYS A 380 20.63 -9.12 -32.36
C LYS A 380 19.83 -7.90 -31.87
N PRO A 381 19.69 -6.83 -32.68
CA PRO A 381 18.84 -5.68 -32.34
C PRO A 381 17.44 -6.06 -31.89
N TYR A 382 16.77 -5.16 -31.17
CA TYR A 382 15.40 -5.35 -30.73
C TYR A 382 14.43 -5.58 -31.91
N SER A 383 13.29 -6.21 -31.63
CA SER A 383 12.35 -6.59 -32.70
C SER A 383 11.47 -5.44 -33.15
N ASP A 384 11.16 -4.52 -32.24
CA ASP A 384 10.50 -3.23 -32.42
C ASP A 384 11.48 -2.08 -32.71
N ASP A 385 12.63 -2.00 -32.03
CA ASP A 385 13.70 -1.02 -32.30
C ASP A 385 14.94 -1.65 -32.99
N LYS A 386 15.27 -1.18 -34.20
CA LYS A 386 16.45 -1.65 -34.97
C LYS A 386 17.74 -0.86 -34.69
N SER A 387 17.65 0.25 -33.99
CA SER A 387 18.80 1.10 -33.66
C SER A 387 19.63 0.57 -32.49
N THR A 388 18.99 -0.13 -31.55
CA THR A 388 19.60 -0.65 -30.33
C THR A 388 19.59 -2.19 -30.26
N ARG A 389 20.56 -2.72 -29.52
CA ARG A 389 20.62 -4.12 -29.06
C ARG A 389 20.86 -4.22 -27.55
N GLY A 390 20.55 -3.16 -26.81
CA GLY A 390 20.80 -3.07 -25.37
C GLY A 390 22.15 -2.47 -25.00
N ILE A 391 22.34 -2.33 -23.69
CA ILE A 391 23.47 -1.66 -23.04
C ILE A 391 24.28 -2.72 -22.30
N LEU A 392 25.54 -2.93 -22.73
CA LEU A 392 26.50 -3.76 -22.00
C LEU A 392 27.13 -2.90 -20.90
N ARG A 393 26.65 -3.01 -19.65
CA ARG A 393 27.17 -2.28 -18.48
C ARG A 393 28.60 -2.65 -18.15
N THR A 394 28.89 -3.94 -18.06
CA THR A 394 30.21 -4.45 -17.68
C THR A 394 30.84 -5.20 -18.86
N PRO A 395 31.97 -4.74 -19.42
CA PRO A 395 32.66 -5.44 -20.50
C PRO A 395 33.01 -6.89 -20.12
N ALA A 396 32.87 -7.82 -21.07
CA ALA A 396 33.05 -9.25 -20.81
C ALA A 396 34.42 -9.63 -20.23
N HIS A 397 35.48 -8.85 -20.52
CA HIS A 397 36.80 -9.06 -19.92
C HIS A 397 36.84 -8.68 -18.43
N THR A 398 36.25 -7.54 -18.07
CA THR A 398 36.10 -7.08 -16.67
C THR A 398 35.19 -8.02 -15.89
N LEU A 399 34.05 -8.41 -16.47
CA LEU A 399 33.13 -9.40 -15.88
C LEU A 399 33.85 -10.72 -15.54
N LYS A 400 34.63 -11.25 -16.48
CA LYS A 400 35.38 -12.49 -16.30
C LYS A 400 36.44 -12.37 -15.20
N ASP A 401 37.19 -11.29 -15.18
CA ASP A 401 38.17 -11.01 -14.13
C ASP A 401 37.51 -10.85 -12.74
N LEU A 402 36.38 -10.14 -12.64
CA LEU A 402 35.60 -10.02 -11.40
C LEU A 402 35.09 -11.38 -10.92
N ILE A 403 34.53 -12.20 -11.82
CA ILE A 403 34.10 -13.58 -11.54
C ILE A 403 35.28 -14.41 -11.00
N GLN A 404 36.44 -14.35 -11.65
CA GLN A 404 37.64 -15.08 -11.24
C GLN A 404 38.17 -14.62 -9.88
N ARG A 405 38.28 -13.32 -9.64
CA ARG A 405 38.78 -12.75 -8.36
C ARG A 405 37.84 -13.06 -7.19
N TRP A 406 36.52 -12.94 -7.36
CA TRP A 406 35.56 -13.27 -6.30
C TRP A 406 35.44 -14.77 -6.03
N ASN A 407 35.50 -15.62 -7.07
CA ASN A 407 35.61 -17.07 -6.89
C ASN A 407 36.89 -17.45 -6.11
N ALA A 408 38.04 -16.85 -6.45
CA ALA A 408 39.31 -17.11 -5.76
C ALA A 408 39.29 -16.67 -4.29
N LYS A 409 38.57 -15.59 -3.95
CA LYS A 409 38.29 -15.21 -2.53
C LYS A 409 37.25 -16.13 -1.87
N GLY A 410 36.64 -17.04 -2.62
CA GLY A 410 35.76 -18.11 -2.14
C GLY A 410 34.27 -17.78 -2.12
N PHE A 411 33.87 -16.63 -2.66
CA PHE A 411 32.50 -16.13 -2.68
C PHE A 411 31.68 -16.76 -3.82
N GLN A 412 30.37 -16.91 -3.59
CA GLN A 412 29.40 -17.12 -4.65
C GLN A 412 29.26 -15.81 -5.46
N VAL A 413 29.30 -15.91 -6.78
CA VAL A 413 29.09 -14.75 -7.67
C VAL A 413 27.71 -14.85 -8.29
N ASN A 414 26.90 -13.79 -8.09
CA ASN A 414 25.50 -13.68 -8.50
C ASN A 414 25.41 -12.54 -9.51
N VAL A 415 25.06 -12.83 -10.76
CA VAL A 415 25.20 -11.87 -11.86
C VAL A 415 23.85 -11.55 -12.50
N HIS A 416 23.47 -10.28 -12.54
CA HIS A 416 22.36 -9.78 -13.35
C HIS A 416 22.67 -9.95 -14.83
N ALA A 417 21.87 -10.76 -15.52
CA ALA A 417 21.87 -10.89 -16.97
C ALA A 417 20.44 -11.14 -17.50
N ILE A 418 19.88 -10.17 -18.22
CA ILE A 418 18.53 -10.29 -18.80
C ILE A 418 18.58 -10.73 -20.26
N GLY A 419 19.43 -10.12 -21.09
CA GLY A 419 19.54 -10.39 -22.52
C GLY A 419 20.30 -11.68 -22.88
N ASP A 420 20.09 -12.21 -24.09
CA ASP A 420 20.74 -13.45 -24.55
C ASP A 420 22.28 -13.32 -24.63
N ALA A 421 22.78 -12.19 -25.15
CA ALA A 421 24.23 -11.93 -25.17
C ALA A 421 24.82 -11.63 -23.78
N ALA A 422 24.04 -11.08 -22.85
CA ALA A 422 24.46 -10.92 -21.46
C ALA A 422 24.60 -12.28 -20.76
N ASN A 423 23.59 -13.15 -20.90
CA ASN A 423 23.60 -14.50 -20.33
C ASN A 423 24.78 -15.33 -20.88
N ALA A 424 25.00 -15.30 -22.20
CA ALA A 424 26.15 -15.95 -22.83
C ALA A 424 27.50 -15.46 -22.26
N ALA A 425 27.66 -14.15 -22.01
CA ALA A 425 28.90 -13.58 -21.45
C ALA A 425 29.13 -13.95 -19.97
N VAL A 426 28.08 -14.14 -19.16
CA VAL A 426 28.24 -14.68 -17.81
C VAL A 426 28.71 -16.14 -17.84
N LEU A 427 28.14 -16.93 -18.76
CA LEU A 427 28.52 -18.33 -18.96
C LEU A 427 29.96 -18.47 -19.48
N ASP A 428 30.43 -17.56 -20.36
CA ASP A 428 31.85 -17.44 -20.76
C ASP A 428 32.79 -17.17 -19.56
N GLY A 429 32.29 -16.41 -18.57
CA GLY A 429 32.97 -16.14 -17.30
C GLY A 429 33.07 -17.39 -16.43
N PHE A 430 31.96 -18.09 -16.21
CA PHE A 430 31.92 -19.31 -15.40
C PHE A 430 32.65 -20.51 -16.08
N GLU A 431 32.62 -20.64 -17.41
CA GLU A 431 33.43 -21.62 -18.17
C GLU A 431 34.95 -21.40 -18.02
N SER A 432 35.38 -20.28 -17.42
CA SER A 432 36.78 -19.99 -17.12
C SER A 432 37.21 -20.27 -15.67
N LEU A 433 36.31 -20.86 -14.86
CA LEU A 433 36.58 -21.32 -13.51
C LEU A 433 37.00 -22.79 -13.49
N LEU A 434 37.57 -23.23 -12.37
CA LEU A 434 37.92 -24.64 -12.16
C LEU A 434 36.65 -25.48 -11.89
N PRO A 435 36.55 -26.71 -12.42
CA PRO A 435 35.38 -27.58 -12.20
C PRO A 435 35.06 -27.83 -10.71
N GLU A 436 36.10 -27.95 -9.87
CA GLU A 436 35.97 -28.10 -8.42
C GLU A 436 35.40 -26.85 -7.72
N ASP A 437 35.65 -25.65 -8.25
CA ASP A 437 35.04 -24.42 -7.76
C ASP A 437 33.56 -24.37 -8.17
N LEU A 438 33.26 -24.57 -9.46
CA LEU A 438 31.87 -24.60 -9.96
C LEU A 438 30.97 -25.53 -9.13
N ALA A 439 31.47 -26.73 -8.83
CA ALA A 439 30.77 -27.74 -8.03
C ALA A 439 30.48 -27.32 -6.56
N VAL A 440 31.26 -26.40 -5.96
CA VAL A 440 31.09 -25.99 -4.55
C VAL A 440 30.61 -24.56 -4.35
N ARG A 441 30.66 -23.71 -5.38
CA ARG A 441 30.33 -22.28 -5.30
C ARG A 441 28.86 -21.97 -5.59
N ARG A 442 28.13 -22.86 -6.26
CA ARG A 442 26.70 -22.71 -6.59
C ARG A 442 26.42 -21.34 -7.25
N HIS A 443 27.22 -20.97 -8.25
CA HIS A 443 27.14 -19.66 -8.92
C HIS A 443 25.75 -19.39 -9.51
N ARG A 444 25.34 -18.12 -9.53
CA ARG A 444 23.98 -17.72 -9.90
C ARG A 444 23.96 -16.75 -11.08
N ILE A 445 22.97 -16.94 -11.95
CA ILE A 445 22.50 -15.90 -12.86
C ILE A 445 21.17 -15.40 -12.33
N GLU A 446 21.09 -14.10 -12.11
CA GLU A 446 19.90 -13.39 -11.68
C GLU A 446 19.10 -12.95 -12.92
N HIS A 447 17.78 -13.04 -12.80
CA HIS A 447 16.77 -12.95 -13.86
C HIS A 447 16.85 -14.13 -14.84
N ALA A 448 18.03 -14.44 -15.39
CA ALA A 448 18.25 -15.51 -16.37
C ALA A 448 17.22 -15.47 -17.52
N GLN A 449 16.79 -14.25 -17.88
CA GLN A 449 15.47 -13.99 -18.43
C GLN A 449 15.35 -14.42 -19.89
N ILE A 450 16.43 -14.31 -20.66
CA ILE A 450 16.52 -14.71 -22.05
C ILE A 450 17.81 -15.52 -22.22
N MET A 451 17.67 -16.82 -22.45
CA MET A 451 18.78 -17.72 -22.81
C MET A 451 18.51 -18.34 -24.17
N THR A 452 19.56 -18.71 -24.90
CA THR A 452 19.41 -19.65 -26.03
C THR A 452 19.33 -21.09 -25.51
N ASP A 453 18.80 -22.02 -26.30
CA ASP A 453 18.83 -23.45 -25.93
C ASP A 453 20.26 -23.96 -25.64
N GLN A 454 21.26 -23.41 -26.35
CA GLN A 454 22.67 -23.71 -26.10
C GLN A 454 23.12 -23.21 -24.72
N ASP A 455 22.69 -22.01 -24.30
CA ASP A 455 23.04 -21.42 -23.00
C ASP A 455 22.35 -22.12 -21.83
N VAL A 456 21.11 -22.59 -22.01
CA VAL A 456 20.44 -23.47 -21.03
C VAL A 456 21.25 -24.75 -20.82
N GLN A 457 21.75 -25.36 -21.89
CA GLN A 457 22.61 -26.54 -21.81
C GLN A 457 24.01 -26.22 -21.21
N ARG A 458 24.52 -24.99 -21.34
CA ARG A 458 25.76 -24.55 -20.65
C ARG A 458 25.51 -24.38 -19.15
N ALA A 459 24.47 -23.64 -18.76
CA ALA A 459 24.09 -23.43 -17.36
C ALA A 459 23.93 -24.75 -16.60
N ALA A 460 23.28 -25.75 -17.21
CA ALA A 460 23.14 -27.10 -16.66
C ALA A 460 24.49 -27.80 -16.43
N ARG A 461 25.40 -27.80 -17.42
CA ARG A 461 26.74 -28.42 -17.30
C ARG A 461 27.63 -27.73 -16.27
N LEU A 462 27.44 -26.43 -16.05
CA LEU A 462 28.21 -25.62 -15.11
C LEU A 462 27.66 -25.66 -13.67
N GLY A 463 26.50 -26.29 -13.45
CA GLY A 463 25.83 -26.28 -12.14
C GLY A 463 25.31 -24.90 -11.71
N VAL A 464 25.05 -24.01 -12.68
CA VAL A 464 24.57 -22.64 -12.44
C VAL A 464 23.11 -22.67 -11.99
N ILE A 465 22.81 -21.87 -10.97
CA ILE A 465 21.44 -21.66 -10.49
C ILE A 465 20.85 -20.45 -11.24
N ALA A 466 19.69 -20.64 -11.86
CA ALA A 466 18.86 -19.56 -12.39
C ALA A 466 17.96 -19.01 -11.27
N SER A 467 18.09 -17.72 -10.98
CA SER A 467 17.28 -17.01 -9.99
C SER A 467 16.29 -16.12 -10.71
N VAL A 468 15.01 -16.52 -10.72
CA VAL A 468 14.00 -15.97 -11.64
C VAL A 468 12.82 -15.34 -10.89
N GLN A 469 12.17 -14.36 -11.53
CA GLN A 469 11.09 -13.56 -10.96
C GLN A 469 9.77 -13.84 -11.70
N PRO A 470 8.87 -14.68 -11.15
CA PRO A 470 7.66 -15.06 -11.89
C PRO A 470 6.67 -13.93 -12.10
N ALA A 471 6.59 -12.97 -11.16
CA ALA A 471 5.73 -11.80 -11.30
C ALA A 471 6.18 -10.91 -12.48
N GLN A 472 7.50 -10.69 -12.63
CA GLN A 472 8.10 -9.91 -13.70
C GLN A 472 7.74 -10.49 -15.09
N ALA A 473 7.71 -11.82 -15.25
CA ALA A 473 7.25 -12.44 -16.50
C ALA A 473 5.79 -12.08 -16.84
N THR A 474 4.92 -11.92 -15.84
CA THR A 474 3.52 -11.50 -16.04
C THR A 474 3.32 -9.98 -16.15
N SER A 475 4.31 -9.18 -15.77
CA SER A 475 4.37 -7.74 -16.08
C SER A 475 4.90 -7.49 -17.50
N ASP A 476 5.96 -8.22 -17.89
CA ASP A 476 6.64 -8.06 -19.18
C ASP A 476 5.88 -8.65 -20.37
N MET A 477 4.94 -9.57 -20.15
CA MET A 477 4.16 -10.23 -21.21
C MET A 477 3.39 -9.25 -22.13
N GLY A 478 3.09 -8.05 -21.65
CA GLY A 478 2.41 -7.01 -22.44
C GLY A 478 3.26 -6.36 -23.54
N TYR A 479 4.59 -6.59 -23.55
CA TYR A 479 5.51 -5.96 -24.50
C TYR A 479 6.71 -6.84 -24.91
N ALA A 480 7.01 -7.93 -24.20
CA ALA A 480 8.19 -8.76 -24.46
C ALA A 480 8.19 -9.41 -25.85
N GLU A 481 7.02 -9.71 -26.41
CA GLU A 481 6.89 -10.24 -27.78
C GLU A 481 7.27 -9.21 -28.85
N ASP A 482 6.92 -7.93 -28.66
CA ASP A 482 7.35 -6.84 -29.56
C ASP A 482 8.86 -6.60 -29.45
N ARG A 483 9.42 -6.63 -28.23
CA ARG A 483 10.85 -6.46 -27.96
C ARG A 483 11.71 -7.58 -28.56
N LEU A 484 11.26 -8.84 -28.47
CA LEU A 484 12.07 -10.01 -28.85
C LEU A 484 11.69 -10.63 -30.20
N GLY A 485 10.43 -10.51 -30.62
CA GLY A 485 9.88 -11.13 -31.82
C GLY A 485 9.61 -12.64 -31.69
N PRO A 486 8.82 -13.21 -32.61
CA PRO A 486 8.15 -14.51 -32.44
C PRO A 486 9.07 -15.74 -32.38
N GLU A 487 10.36 -15.59 -32.70
CA GLU A 487 11.37 -16.65 -32.59
C GLU A 487 12.13 -16.60 -31.27
N ARG A 488 12.65 -15.43 -30.85
CA ARG A 488 13.47 -15.29 -29.63
C ARG A 488 12.65 -15.42 -28.34
N ILE A 489 11.38 -15.02 -28.36
CA ILE A 489 10.54 -15.10 -27.18
C ILE A 489 10.34 -16.55 -26.68
N ARG A 490 10.43 -17.56 -27.56
CA ARG A 490 10.18 -18.97 -27.21
C ARG A 490 11.16 -19.55 -26.19
N THR A 491 12.34 -18.97 -26.03
CA THR A 491 13.35 -19.40 -25.05
C THR A 491 13.51 -18.38 -23.90
N ALA A 492 12.72 -17.31 -23.89
CA ALA A 492 12.64 -16.37 -22.77
C ALA A 492 11.72 -16.90 -21.67
N TYR A 493 12.06 -16.63 -20.41
CA TYR A 493 11.36 -17.11 -19.21
C TYR A 493 11.12 -18.64 -19.23
N ALA A 494 11.99 -19.43 -19.86
CA ALA A 494 11.71 -20.83 -20.22
C ALA A 494 11.94 -21.82 -19.04
N TRP A 495 11.27 -21.60 -17.91
CA TRP A 495 11.52 -22.31 -16.65
C TRP A 495 11.28 -23.83 -16.74
N ARG A 496 10.33 -24.30 -17.56
CA ARG A 496 10.14 -25.75 -17.77
C ARG A 496 11.29 -26.32 -18.59
N THR A 497 11.74 -25.61 -19.63
CA THR A 497 12.94 -25.98 -20.41
C THR A 497 14.19 -26.02 -19.53
N PHE A 498 14.35 -25.05 -18.62
CA PHE A 498 15.44 -25.00 -17.64
C PHE A 498 15.44 -26.23 -16.72
N LEU A 499 14.31 -26.55 -16.09
CA LEU A 499 14.18 -27.73 -15.21
C LEU A 499 14.37 -29.04 -15.98
N ASN A 500 13.83 -29.16 -17.19
CA ASN A 500 14.02 -30.33 -18.05
C ASN A 500 15.49 -30.54 -18.47
N ALA A 501 16.30 -29.48 -18.48
CA ALA A 501 17.74 -29.54 -18.70
C ALA A 501 18.57 -29.79 -17.42
N ASN A 502 17.93 -29.87 -16.24
CA ASN A 502 18.54 -29.91 -14.90
C ASN A 502 19.22 -28.59 -14.47
N VAL A 503 18.85 -27.44 -15.05
CA VAL A 503 19.18 -26.13 -14.46
C VAL A 503 18.41 -25.97 -13.16
N SER A 504 19.10 -25.66 -12.07
CA SER A 504 18.46 -25.43 -10.76
C SER A 504 17.80 -24.06 -10.74
N ILE A 505 16.56 -23.97 -10.25
CA ILE A 505 15.81 -22.70 -10.16
C ILE A 505 15.59 -22.30 -8.70
N VAL A 506 15.75 -21.00 -8.40
CA VAL A 506 15.20 -20.35 -7.20
C VAL A 506 14.28 -19.21 -7.61
N LEU A 507 13.30 -18.88 -6.76
CA LEU A 507 12.34 -17.82 -7.00
C LEU A 507 12.57 -16.62 -6.08
N GLY A 508 12.53 -15.44 -6.66
CA GLY A 508 12.41 -14.19 -5.91
C GLY A 508 11.33 -13.29 -6.52
N SER A 509 11.12 -12.11 -5.92
CA SER A 509 10.28 -11.07 -6.52
C SER A 509 11.07 -9.90 -7.10
N ASP A 510 12.36 -9.75 -6.79
CA ASP A 510 13.12 -8.52 -7.05
C ASP A 510 12.41 -7.26 -6.51
N PHE A 511 11.85 -7.34 -5.31
CA PHE A 511 11.15 -6.20 -4.73
C PHE A 511 12.09 -5.00 -4.53
N PRO A 512 11.61 -3.75 -4.69
CA PRO A 512 10.22 -3.37 -4.95
C PRO A 512 9.84 -3.22 -6.44
N VAL A 513 10.58 -3.80 -7.39
CA VAL A 513 10.16 -3.87 -8.82
C VAL A 513 8.82 -4.58 -8.91
N GLU A 514 8.73 -5.78 -8.34
CA GLU A 514 7.47 -6.51 -8.17
C GLU A 514 7.01 -6.56 -6.72
N SER A 515 5.78 -7.06 -6.54
CA SER A 515 5.19 -7.32 -5.24
C SER A 515 5.95 -8.40 -4.46
N ALA A 516 6.53 -8.01 -3.32
CA ALA A 516 7.13 -8.88 -2.31
C ALA A 516 6.18 -9.93 -1.65
N ASN A 517 4.99 -10.17 -2.22
CA ASN A 517 4.08 -11.22 -1.76
C ASN A 517 4.41 -12.53 -2.49
N PRO A 518 4.97 -13.54 -1.81
CA PRO A 518 5.44 -14.77 -2.46
C PRO A 518 4.28 -15.57 -3.06
N PHE A 519 3.05 -15.44 -2.54
CA PHE A 519 1.89 -16.11 -3.13
C PHE A 519 1.45 -15.48 -4.46
N GLN A 520 1.82 -14.23 -4.74
CA GLN A 520 1.64 -13.59 -6.05
C GLN A 520 2.73 -14.06 -7.03
N GLY A 521 3.97 -14.22 -6.56
CA GLY A 521 5.02 -14.92 -7.31
C GLY A 521 4.64 -16.36 -7.66
N MET A 522 4.17 -17.15 -6.68
CA MET A 522 3.70 -18.51 -6.90
C MET A 522 2.50 -18.58 -7.85
N HIS A 523 1.57 -17.61 -7.79
CA HIS A 523 0.48 -17.49 -8.76
C HIS A 523 1.03 -17.39 -10.18
N SER A 524 1.83 -16.36 -10.48
CA SER A 524 2.40 -16.16 -11.83
C SER A 524 3.29 -17.33 -12.27
N ALA A 525 3.97 -18.00 -11.32
CA ALA A 525 4.78 -19.19 -11.57
C ALA A 525 3.97 -20.39 -12.12
N ILE A 526 2.77 -20.62 -11.58
CA ILE A 526 1.92 -21.77 -11.96
C ILE A 526 0.84 -21.42 -13.00
N SER A 527 0.53 -20.13 -13.20
CA SER A 527 -0.58 -19.68 -14.05
C SER A 527 -0.14 -18.98 -15.34
N ARG A 528 1.00 -18.26 -15.32
CA ARG A 528 1.38 -17.30 -16.36
C ARG A 528 0.28 -16.28 -16.71
N LEU A 529 -0.54 -15.92 -15.72
CA LEU A 529 -1.55 -14.87 -15.77
C LEU A 529 -1.16 -13.73 -14.82
N ASP A 530 -1.56 -12.50 -15.14
CA ASP A 530 -1.46 -11.38 -14.20
C ASP A 530 -2.44 -11.52 -13.02
N LEU A 531 -2.39 -10.57 -12.07
CA LEU A 531 -3.28 -10.55 -10.91
C LEU A 531 -4.75 -10.25 -11.24
N ASN A 532 -5.10 -10.01 -12.52
CA ASN A 532 -6.44 -9.86 -13.04
C ASN A 532 -6.91 -11.08 -13.87
N GLU A 533 -6.17 -12.19 -13.79
CA GLU A 533 -6.36 -13.45 -14.53
C GLU A 533 -6.28 -13.31 -16.07
N GLN A 534 -5.45 -12.37 -16.55
CA GLN A 534 -5.28 -12.06 -17.97
C GLN A 534 -3.88 -12.42 -18.51
N SER A 535 -3.80 -12.57 -19.83
CA SER A 535 -2.59 -12.85 -20.61
C SER A 535 -2.88 -12.57 -22.10
N PRO A 536 -1.90 -12.15 -22.92
CA PRO A 536 -2.07 -12.04 -24.38
C PRO A 536 -2.43 -13.39 -25.03
N HIS A 537 -2.07 -14.52 -24.41
CA HIS A 537 -2.45 -15.88 -24.85
C HIS A 537 -3.78 -16.37 -24.25
N GLY A 538 -4.51 -15.51 -23.55
CA GLY A 538 -5.81 -15.81 -22.96
C GLY A 538 -5.73 -16.69 -21.69
N PRO A 539 -6.84 -17.34 -21.29
CA PRO A 539 -7.03 -17.91 -19.95
C PRO A 539 -6.26 -19.23 -19.71
N GLN A 540 -5.28 -19.56 -20.54
CA GLN A 540 -4.35 -20.67 -20.29
C GLN A 540 -2.98 -20.19 -19.80
N GLY A 541 -2.69 -18.89 -19.88
CA GLY A 541 -1.42 -18.31 -19.47
C GLY A 541 -0.44 -18.08 -20.63
N TRP A 542 0.50 -17.17 -20.39
CA TRP A 542 1.56 -16.79 -21.33
C TRP A 542 2.72 -17.80 -21.36
N TYR A 543 2.90 -18.47 -22.50
CA TYR A 543 3.76 -19.66 -22.66
C TYR A 543 3.50 -20.69 -21.55
N SER A 544 2.27 -21.22 -21.54
CA SER A 544 1.75 -22.10 -20.49
C SER A 544 2.41 -23.49 -20.42
N ASP A 545 3.20 -23.85 -21.42
CA ASP A 545 4.14 -24.98 -21.37
C ASP A 545 5.31 -24.74 -20.39
N GLN A 546 5.59 -23.48 -20.05
CA GLN A 546 6.69 -23.05 -19.17
C GLN A 546 6.27 -22.83 -17.70
N VAL A 547 5.08 -23.29 -17.30
CA VAL A 547 4.62 -23.22 -15.89
C VAL A 547 5.42 -24.11 -14.95
N LEU A 548 5.54 -23.67 -13.70
CA LEU A 548 5.94 -24.51 -12.58
C LEU A 548 4.72 -25.26 -12.01
N THR A 549 4.96 -26.41 -11.40
CA THR A 549 4.00 -27.05 -10.49
C THR A 549 3.95 -26.28 -9.18
N ARG A 550 2.92 -26.53 -8.36
CA ARG A 550 2.77 -25.91 -7.04
C ARG A 550 3.88 -26.32 -6.07
N GLN A 551 4.37 -27.55 -6.19
CA GLN A 551 5.48 -28.09 -5.41
C GLN A 551 6.80 -27.40 -5.79
N GLU A 552 7.09 -27.23 -7.08
CA GLU A 552 8.26 -26.49 -7.57
C GLU A 552 8.17 -24.99 -7.17
N ALA A 553 6.99 -24.37 -7.28
CA ALA A 553 6.78 -22.98 -6.88
C ALA A 553 6.91 -22.77 -5.36
N LEU A 554 6.43 -23.71 -4.53
CA LEU A 554 6.63 -23.67 -3.08
C LEU A 554 8.10 -23.87 -2.71
N ALA A 555 8.75 -24.91 -3.26
CA ALA A 555 10.18 -25.18 -3.05
C ALA A 555 11.06 -23.99 -3.49
N GLY A 556 10.66 -23.31 -4.57
CA GLY A 556 11.29 -22.11 -5.10
C GLY A 556 11.36 -20.94 -4.13
N PHE A 557 10.47 -20.88 -3.12
CA PHE A 557 10.46 -19.92 -2.02
C PHE A 557 10.76 -20.57 -0.64
N THR A 558 11.22 -21.83 -0.56
CA THR A 558 11.56 -22.50 0.71
C THR A 558 12.91 -23.21 0.65
N SER A 559 12.97 -24.43 0.12
CA SER A 559 14.14 -25.30 0.15
C SER A 559 15.18 -24.94 -0.90
N ALA A 560 14.77 -24.41 -2.06
CA ALA A 560 15.68 -24.00 -3.13
C ALA A 560 16.48 -22.72 -2.77
N PRO A 561 15.89 -21.64 -2.19
CA PRO A 561 16.66 -20.53 -1.65
C PRO A 561 17.60 -20.94 -0.50
N ALA A 562 17.18 -21.87 0.37
CA ALA A 562 18.04 -22.41 1.42
C ALA A 562 19.26 -23.13 0.81
N PHE A 563 19.08 -23.92 -0.25
CA PHE A 563 20.19 -24.52 -1.01
C PHE A 563 21.08 -23.46 -1.68
N ALA A 564 20.51 -22.48 -2.38
CA ALA A 564 21.29 -21.43 -3.05
C ALA A 564 22.11 -20.54 -2.09
N SER A 565 21.74 -20.49 -0.80
CA SER A 565 22.46 -19.74 0.24
C SER A 565 23.37 -20.60 1.16
N PHE A 566 23.52 -21.91 0.88
CA PHE A 566 24.26 -22.89 1.72
C PHE A 566 23.64 -23.12 3.11
N GLN A 567 22.32 -22.95 3.23
CA GLN A 567 21.57 -23.04 4.47
C GLN A 567 20.60 -24.24 4.52
N GLU A 568 20.67 -25.16 3.55
CA GLU A 568 19.77 -26.32 3.43
C GLU A 568 19.81 -27.31 4.61
N LYS A 569 20.77 -27.15 5.52
CA LYS A 569 20.89 -27.93 6.76
C LYS A 569 20.20 -27.29 7.98
N ARG A 570 19.62 -26.09 7.82
CA ARG A 570 19.03 -25.29 8.91
C ARG A 570 17.72 -24.58 8.54
N LEU A 571 17.54 -24.15 7.29
CA LEU A 571 16.41 -23.38 6.77
C LEU A 571 15.69 -24.12 5.62
N GLY A 572 14.50 -23.64 5.26
CA GLY A 572 13.80 -24.01 4.02
C GLY A 572 13.06 -25.35 4.05
N MET A 573 13.19 -26.13 5.12
CA MET A 573 12.42 -27.35 5.35
C MET A 573 11.98 -27.44 6.82
N LEU A 574 10.89 -28.15 7.08
CA LEU A 574 10.46 -28.52 8.43
C LEU A 574 10.93 -29.95 8.73
N LYS A 575 12.03 -30.08 9.48
CA LYS A 575 12.68 -31.36 9.79
C LYS A 575 13.27 -31.33 11.21
N PRO A 576 13.25 -32.42 11.99
CA PRO A 576 13.90 -32.47 13.30
C PRO A 576 15.38 -32.06 13.25
N GLY A 577 15.79 -31.17 14.15
CA GLY A 577 17.13 -30.56 14.19
C GLY A 577 17.28 -29.27 13.36
N MET A 578 16.31 -28.90 12.52
CA MET A 578 16.29 -27.61 11.82
C MET A 578 15.66 -26.50 12.68
N ARG A 579 15.85 -25.24 12.25
CA ARG A 579 15.30 -24.07 12.93
C ARG A 579 13.78 -24.03 12.78
N ALA A 580 13.08 -23.59 13.82
CA ALA A 580 11.62 -23.57 13.89
C ALA A 580 11.04 -22.33 13.19
N ASP A 581 11.20 -22.29 11.87
CA ASP A 581 10.71 -21.19 11.02
C ASP A 581 9.57 -21.70 10.13
N PHE A 582 8.36 -21.19 10.34
CA PHE A 582 7.16 -21.63 9.61
C PHE A 582 6.11 -20.54 9.52
N VAL A 583 5.24 -20.65 8.52
CA VAL A 583 4.08 -19.76 8.33
C VAL A 583 2.79 -20.59 8.42
N VAL A 584 1.76 -20.00 9.01
CA VAL A 584 0.39 -20.55 8.99
C VAL A 584 -0.45 -19.73 8.03
N ILE A 585 -1.11 -20.38 7.08
CA ILE A 585 -2.05 -19.76 6.13
C ILE A 585 -3.48 -20.29 6.37
N ASP A 586 -4.50 -19.55 5.93
CA ASP A 586 -5.91 -19.89 6.16
C ASP A 586 -6.46 -21.03 5.27
N ARG A 587 -5.69 -21.47 4.27
CA ARG A 587 -6.11 -22.36 3.18
C ARG A 587 -5.08 -23.43 2.82
N ASP A 588 -5.44 -24.30 1.89
CA ASP A 588 -4.62 -25.39 1.36
C ASP A 588 -3.90 -24.97 0.06
N LEU A 589 -2.62 -24.59 0.14
CA LEU A 589 -1.89 -23.99 -0.98
C LEU A 589 -1.74 -24.95 -2.19
N LEU A 590 -1.68 -26.26 -1.97
CA LEU A 590 -1.56 -27.22 -3.07
C LEU A 590 -2.92 -27.53 -3.73
N ALA A 591 -4.05 -27.32 -3.04
CA ALA A 591 -5.40 -27.63 -3.55
C ALA A 591 -6.27 -26.41 -3.92
N VAL A 592 -5.96 -25.21 -3.42
CA VAL A 592 -6.74 -23.97 -3.64
C VAL A 592 -6.86 -23.59 -5.13
N PRO A 593 -7.98 -23.04 -5.62
CA PRO A 593 -8.04 -22.40 -6.95
C PRO A 593 -6.90 -21.41 -7.19
N VAL A 594 -6.43 -21.31 -8.44
CA VAL A 594 -5.28 -20.45 -8.80
C VAL A 594 -5.61 -18.97 -8.55
N SER A 595 -6.83 -18.53 -8.89
CA SER A 595 -7.44 -17.23 -8.58
C SER A 595 -7.25 -16.78 -7.12
N ASP A 596 -7.25 -17.74 -6.20
CA ASP A 596 -7.28 -17.49 -4.76
C ASP A 596 -5.88 -17.65 -4.13
N MET A 597 -4.89 -18.15 -4.88
CA MET A 597 -3.51 -18.30 -4.41
C MET A 597 -2.87 -16.91 -4.17
N SER A 598 -2.96 -16.00 -5.15
CA SER A 598 -2.46 -14.62 -5.08
C SER A 598 -3.04 -13.79 -3.92
N ARG A 599 -4.14 -14.28 -3.32
CA ARG A 599 -4.91 -13.68 -2.24
C ARG A 599 -4.83 -14.48 -0.93
N THR A 600 -3.78 -15.29 -0.74
CA THR A 600 -3.53 -16.06 0.48
C THR A 600 -3.04 -15.15 1.62
N PRO A 601 -3.77 -15.05 2.75
CA PRO A 601 -3.30 -14.35 3.94
C PRO A 601 -2.40 -15.25 4.79
N THR A 602 -1.26 -14.70 5.22
CA THR A 602 -0.45 -15.27 6.29
C THR A 602 -1.07 -14.92 7.64
N MET A 603 -1.48 -15.94 8.39
CA MET A 603 -2.16 -15.80 9.68
C MET A 603 -1.17 -15.71 10.86
N LEU A 604 -0.09 -16.49 10.78
CA LEU A 604 1.08 -16.42 11.68
C LEU A 604 2.37 -16.53 10.86
N THR A 605 3.40 -15.83 11.30
CA THR A 605 4.79 -16.08 10.89
C THR A 605 5.62 -16.36 12.13
N VAL A 606 6.35 -17.46 12.11
CA VAL A 606 7.20 -17.95 13.19
C VAL A 606 8.65 -18.00 12.69
N LEU A 607 9.57 -17.48 13.49
CA LEU A 607 11.00 -17.38 13.19
C LEU A 607 11.78 -17.57 14.50
N ASP A 608 12.84 -18.38 14.49
CA ASP A 608 13.54 -18.84 15.69
C ASP A 608 12.58 -19.45 16.75
N GLY A 609 11.53 -20.15 16.30
CA GLY A 609 10.48 -20.71 17.15
C GLY A 609 9.53 -19.69 17.80
N ARG A 610 9.64 -18.39 17.47
CA ARG A 610 8.85 -17.31 18.06
C ARG A 610 7.90 -16.68 17.05
N VAL A 611 6.69 -16.34 17.50
CA VAL A 611 5.74 -15.57 16.67
C VAL A 611 6.30 -14.17 16.44
N VAL A 612 6.56 -13.83 15.17
CA VAL A 612 7.06 -12.52 14.72
C VAL A 612 6.03 -11.76 13.88
N HIS A 613 4.98 -12.45 13.42
CA HIS A 613 3.78 -11.82 12.87
C HIS A 613 2.54 -12.61 13.28
N ASN A 614 1.45 -11.90 13.60
CA ASN A 614 0.15 -12.49 13.91
C ASN A 614 -0.97 -11.56 13.43
N GLN A 615 -1.85 -12.04 12.54
CA GLN A 615 -2.98 -11.28 12.00
C GLN A 615 -4.23 -11.24 12.90
N GLY A 616 -4.09 -11.44 14.21
CA GLY A 616 -5.19 -11.55 15.16
C GLY A 616 -5.72 -12.98 15.30
N PHE A 617 -4.91 -13.97 14.90
CA PHE A 617 -5.17 -15.37 15.13
C PHE A 617 -4.97 -15.71 16.62
N VAL A 618 -6.04 -16.18 17.26
CA VAL A 618 -6.09 -16.57 18.67
C VAL A 618 -6.28 -18.07 18.75
N VAL A 619 -5.24 -18.80 19.17
CA VAL A 619 -5.38 -20.24 19.43
C VAL A 619 -6.09 -20.46 20.77
N ASP A 620 -7.28 -21.04 20.71
CA ASP A 620 -8.08 -21.59 21.80
C ASP A 620 -8.34 -20.69 23.02
N ARG A 621 -9.53 -20.05 23.02
CA ARG A 621 -10.35 -20.01 24.24
C ARG A 621 -11.23 -21.26 24.25
N PRO A 622 -11.39 -21.97 25.39
CA PRO A 622 -12.35 -23.06 25.50
C PRO A 622 -13.76 -22.58 25.12
N THR A 623 -14.46 -23.31 24.26
CA THR A 623 -15.82 -22.91 23.86
C THR A 623 -16.81 -23.27 24.96
N GLU A 624 -17.90 -22.50 25.09
CA GLU A 624 -18.88 -22.74 26.17
C GLU A 624 -19.63 -24.07 26.01
N ARG A 625 -19.53 -24.73 24.84
CA ARG A 625 -20.01 -26.11 24.61
C ARG A 625 -19.21 -27.18 25.36
N ASP A 626 -17.96 -26.91 25.72
CA ASP A 626 -17.04 -27.89 26.31
C ASP A 626 -17.13 -27.93 27.85
N ARG A 627 -18.03 -27.13 28.45
CA ARG A 627 -18.40 -27.30 29.87
C ARG A 627 -19.19 -28.62 30.02
N PRO A 628 -18.78 -29.54 30.92
CA PRO A 628 -19.57 -30.73 31.18
C PRO A 628 -20.93 -30.32 31.73
N LYS A 629 -22.01 -30.90 31.18
CA LYS A 629 -23.36 -30.71 31.73
C LYS A 629 -23.34 -31.09 33.21
N ARG A 630 -23.80 -30.20 34.08
CA ARG A 630 -24.06 -30.53 35.48
C ARG A 630 -24.98 -31.75 35.53
N ARG A 631 -24.46 -32.85 36.08
CA ARG A 631 -25.31 -33.84 36.74
C ARG A 631 -25.57 -33.33 38.14
N ASP A 632 -26.74 -32.76 38.36
CA ASP A 632 -27.18 -32.47 39.72
C ASP A 632 -27.46 -33.81 40.42
N GLY A 633 -26.69 -34.09 41.45
CA GLY A 633 -26.67 -35.37 42.15
C GLY A 633 -25.65 -35.34 43.27
N LEU A 634 -26.11 -35.13 44.51
CA LEU A 634 -25.25 -35.10 45.68
C LEU A 634 -24.71 -36.51 45.95
N GLY A 635 -23.40 -36.68 45.86
CA GLY A 635 -22.67 -37.86 46.32
C GLY A 635 -21.37 -37.40 46.97
N ALA A 636 -21.23 -37.60 48.28
CA ALA A 636 -20.04 -37.20 49.02
C ALA A 636 -18.86 -38.12 48.67
N ALA A 637 -17.77 -37.54 48.15
CA ALA A 637 -16.52 -38.24 47.91
C ALA A 637 -15.44 -37.71 48.87
N SER A 638 -15.06 -38.52 49.85
CA SER A 638 -14.09 -38.15 50.89
C SER A 638 -12.69 -37.96 50.31
N VAL A 639 -12.05 -36.82 50.62
CA VAL A 639 -10.64 -36.58 50.29
C VAL A 639 -9.77 -37.37 51.27
N VAL A 640 -9.25 -38.52 50.83
CA VAL A 640 -8.24 -39.27 51.57
C VAL A 640 -6.89 -38.59 51.43
N VAL A 641 -6.49 -37.81 52.43
CA VAL A 641 -5.14 -37.24 52.50
C VAL A 641 -4.19 -38.31 53.04
N VAL A 642 -3.40 -38.92 52.15
CA VAL A 642 -2.32 -39.83 52.55
C VAL A 642 -1.12 -38.99 52.98
N LEU A 643 -1.02 -38.72 54.29
CA LEU A 643 0.22 -38.26 54.92
C LEU A 643 1.19 -39.44 54.99
N VAL A 644 2.24 -39.41 54.18
CA VAL A 644 3.38 -40.34 54.32
C VAL A 644 4.36 -39.74 55.32
N ASP A 645 4.23 -40.17 56.58
CA ASP A 645 5.22 -39.92 57.62
C ASP A 645 6.46 -40.80 57.37
N TRP A 646 7.67 -40.26 57.54
CA TRP A 646 8.92 -41.00 57.40
C TRP A 646 9.90 -40.74 58.55
N THR A 647 9.48 -41.14 59.74
CA THR A 647 10.25 -41.06 60.98
C THR A 647 11.03 -42.37 61.28
N GLY A 648 12.07 -42.66 60.49
CA GLY A 648 12.94 -43.84 60.67
C GLY A 648 14.32 -43.51 61.28
N ARG A 649 14.54 -43.76 62.57
CA ARG A 649 15.86 -43.61 63.23
C ARG A 649 16.46 -44.95 63.68
N LYS A 650 17.70 -45.25 63.24
CA LYS A 650 18.82 -45.95 63.93
C LYS A 650 19.91 -46.28 62.88
N ALA A 651 21.22 -46.21 63.12
CA ALA A 651 21.97 -45.83 64.34
C ALA A 651 23.31 -45.12 64.01
N MET A 652 24.03 -44.68 65.05
CA MET A 652 25.39 -44.09 65.06
C MET A 652 26.50 -45.18 64.92
N PRO A 653 27.82 -44.87 64.87
CA PRO A 653 28.55 -43.59 65.08
C PRO A 653 29.45 -43.20 63.86
N SER A 654 30.42 -42.25 63.87
CA SER A 654 31.04 -41.40 64.91
C SER A 654 31.52 -40.04 64.35
N SER A 655 31.59 -39.01 65.19
CA SER A 655 32.37 -37.76 65.01
C SER A 655 33.81 -37.93 65.56
N PRO A 656 34.76 -36.96 65.50
CA PRO A 656 34.75 -35.57 64.98
C PRO A 656 35.76 -35.37 63.80
N SER A 657 36.23 -34.19 63.35
CA SER A 657 36.20 -32.80 63.84
C SER A 657 36.29 -31.70 62.76
N ARG A 658 35.66 -30.55 63.08
CA ARG A 658 35.94 -29.14 62.72
C ARG A 658 37.40 -28.74 62.31
N PRO A 659 37.64 -27.52 61.75
CA PRO A 659 36.74 -26.59 60.99
C PRO A 659 37.42 -25.66 59.92
N LEU A 660 36.62 -24.69 59.41
CA LEU A 660 36.99 -23.33 58.90
C LEU A 660 37.72 -23.18 57.56
N GLY A 661 37.30 -22.16 56.77
CA GLY A 661 37.97 -21.76 55.52
C GLY A 661 37.07 -21.13 54.44
N SER A 662 36.38 -20.02 54.73
CA SER A 662 35.79 -19.17 53.68
C SER A 662 36.84 -18.17 53.15
N PRO A 663 36.75 -17.71 51.88
CA PRO A 663 36.05 -16.45 51.64
C PRO A 663 35.31 -16.36 50.28
N ARG A 664 34.82 -15.15 49.95
CA ARG A 664 34.08 -14.80 48.73
C ARG A 664 34.99 -14.29 47.59
N TRP A 665 34.54 -14.53 46.35
CA TRP A 665 34.44 -13.59 45.21
C TRP A 665 35.63 -12.74 44.69
N SER A 666 35.50 -12.44 43.38
CA SER A 666 35.95 -11.26 42.63
C SER A 666 37.39 -11.19 42.03
N SER A 667 37.38 -11.38 40.70
CA SER A 667 37.93 -10.49 39.65
C SER A 667 39.42 -10.44 39.25
N THR A 668 39.58 -10.23 37.93
CA THR A 668 40.67 -9.54 37.19
C THR A 668 41.99 -10.27 36.83
N THR A 669 42.00 -10.73 35.56
CA THR A 669 43.00 -10.47 34.50
C THR A 669 44.43 -11.07 34.48
N LEU A 670 44.71 -11.60 33.27
CA LEU A 670 45.97 -11.60 32.47
C LEU A 670 47.00 -12.75 32.55
N GLU A 671 47.20 -13.31 31.34
CA GLU A 671 48.39 -13.89 30.70
C GLU A 671 49.13 -15.18 31.14
N ARG A 672 49.33 -16.03 30.11
CA ARG A 672 50.48 -16.89 29.80
C ARG A 672 51.13 -17.74 30.91
N SER A 673 50.93 -19.05 30.80
CA SER A 673 51.90 -20.00 30.20
C SER A 673 51.46 -21.46 30.42
N GLY A 674 52.22 -22.44 29.89
CA GLY A 674 52.05 -23.86 30.25
C GLY A 674 51.73 -24.79 29.08
N SER A 675 52.76 -25.42 28.52
CA SER A 675 52.64 -26.53 27.57
C SER A 675 52.52 -27.88 28.30
N LYS A 676 51.73 -28.81 27.72
CA LYS A 676 51.83 -30.30 27.72
C LYS A 676 50.43 -30.89 27.46
N SER A 677 50.11 -31.43 26.29
CA SER A 677 50.58 -32.70 25.70
C SER A 677 50.12 -33.95 26.45
N TYR A 678 49.17 -34.68 25.86
CA TYR A 678 49.00 -36.12 26.06
C TYR A 678 48.77 -36.78 24.69
N THR A 679 49.36 -37.96 24.48
CA THR A 679 49.47 -38.62 23.18
C THR A 679 49.08 -40.09 23.24
N PHE A 680 48.36 -40.54 22.22
CA PHE A 680 48.35 -41.91 21.68
C PHE A 680 48.32 -41.72 20.15
N SER A 681 49.33 -42.11 19.37
CA SER A 681 49.77 -43.50 19.06
C SER A 681 48.65 -44.29 18.38
N SER A 682 48.76 -44.79 17.14
CA SER A 682 49.93 -45.31 16.37
C SER A 682 49.97 -44.73 14.93
N ALA A 683 51.13 -44.45 14.30
CA ALA A 683 52.12 -45.35 13.67
C ALA A 683 51.51 -46.19 12.50
N SER A 684 51.98 -46.14 11.25
CA SER A 684 53.22 -45.61 10.61
C SER A 684 52.89 -45.04 9.18
N SER A 685 53.75 -44.73 8.18
CA SER A 685 55.12 -45.16 7.84
C SER A 685 55.89 -44.22 6.86
N VAL A 686 57.19 -44.55 6.70
CA VAL A 686 58.15 -44.37 5.57
C VAL A 686 57.50 -44.45 4.17
N SER A 687 57.94 -43.78 3.08
CA SER A 687 59.19 -43.09 2.65
C SER A 687 58.87 -41.76 1.92
N SER A 688 59.58 -40.62 2.01
CA SER A 688 61.03 -40.25 1.91
C SER A 688 61.59 -40.05 0.48
N GLY A 689 61.88 -38.79 0.11
CA GLY A 689 62.54 -38.36 -1.15
C GLY A 689 61.59 -37.79 -2.22
N GLY A 690 61.96 -36.81 -3.06
CA GLY A 690 63.21 -36.04 -3.10
C GLY A 690 63.20 -34.90 -4.15
N SER A 691 63.72 -33.75 -3.76
CA SER A 691 64.03 -32.52 -4.53
C SER A 691 64.13 -32.50 -6.08
N SER A 692 63.45 -31.48 -6.65
CA SER A 692 63.99 -30.40 -7.51
C SER A 692 64.09 -30.46 -9.07
N SER A 693 63.66 -29.33 -9.65
CA SER A 693 64.26 -28.58 -10.78
C SER A 693 63.82 -28.80 -12.26
N ARG A 694 63.55 -27.64 -12.89
CA ARG A 694 63.77 -27.21 -14.30
C ARG A 694 64.33 -28.26 -15.29
N ARG A 695 63.93 -28.30 -16.57
CA ARG A 695 63.83 -27.14 -17.50
C ARG A 695 63.05 -27.47 -18.81
N GLN A 696 62.95 -26.46 -19.69
CA GLN A 696 62.32 -26.47 -21.02
C GLN A 696 62.93 -27.50 -22.00
N ASN A 697 62.17 -27.89 -23.04
CA ASN A 697 62.55 -27.57 -24.43
C ASN A 697 61.41 -27.74 -25.45
N SER A 698 61.57 -27.11 -26.61
CA SER A 698 60.64 -27.06 -27.75
C SER A 698 61.32 -27.54 -29.03
N VAL A 699 60.61 -28.26 -29.91
CA VAL A 699 61.00 -28.47 -31.32
C VAL A 699 59.74 -28.42 -32.20
N SER A 700 59.87 -27.93 -33.43
CA SER A 700 58.84 -27.82 -34.46
C SER A 700 59.16 -28.70 -35.68
N MET A 701 58.18 -28.99 -36.55
CA MET A 701 58.33 -28.91 -38.02
C MET A 701 57.02 -29.17 -38.80
N SER A 702 57.04 -28.77 -40.08
CA SER A 702 56.03 -28.93 -41.16
C SER A 702 56.58 -29.95 -42.22
N PRO A 703 56.13 -30.14 -43.50
CA PRO A 703 55.21 -29.35 -44.36
C PRO A 703 54.27 -30.07 -45.40
N THR A 704 53.30 -29.29 -45.90
CA THR A 704 52.69 -29.09 -47.27
C THR A 704 52.67 -30.13 -48.41
N ALA A 705 51.53 -30.21 -49.14
CA ALA A 705 51.38 -30.55 -50.59
C ALA A 705 50.08 -29.94 -51.21
N THR A 706 49.96 -29.80 -52.56
CA THR A 706 48.99 -28.88 -53.26
C THR A 706 48.63 -29.28 -54.73
N LEU A 707 47.67 -28.58 -55.40
CA LEU A 707 47.40 -28.38 -56.89
C LEU A 707 46.32 -29.28 -57.60
N GLN A 708 45.54 -28.90 -58.66
CA GLN A 708 45.17 -27.60 -59.34
C GLN A 708 44.05 -27.71 -60.46
N GLY A 709 43.23 -26.66 -60.72
CA GLY A 709 42.29 -26.45 -61.89
C GLY A 709 41.10 -25.47 -61.60
N LEU A 710 40.40 -24.65 -62.46
CA LEU A 710 40.34 -24.26 -63.92
C LEU A 710 39.22 -24.94 -64.80
N THR A 711 38.36 -24.35 -65.69
CA THR A 711 37.79 -22.98 -66.08
C THR A 711 36.53 -23.20 -67.04
N GLU A 712 35.76 -22.37 -67.82
CA GLU A 712 35.63 -20.93 -68.26
C GLU A 712 34.25 -20.55 -68.98
N GLN A 713 33.85 -19.23 -69.02
CA GLN A 713 32.92 -18.38 -69.87
C GLN A 713 31.44 -18.67 -70.38
N LEU A 714 30.52 -17.73 -70.01
CA LEU A 714 29.58 -16.81 -70.77
C LEU A 714 28.39 -17.17 -71.75
N ARG A 715 27.24 -16.44 -71.53
CA ARG A 715 26.20 -15.86 -72.49
C ARG A 715 25.14 -16.78 -73.19
N ARG A 716 23.91 -16.36 -73.64
CA ARG A 716 22.90 -15.26 -73.32
C ARG A 716 21.56 -15.47 -74.14
N THR A 717 20.52 -14.61 -73.97
CA THR A 717 19.28 -14.34 -74.83
C THR A 717 18.02 -15.20 -74.61
N SER A 718 16.74 -14.77 -74.83
CA SER A 718 16.05 -13.44 -74.90
C SER A 718 14.47 -13.59 -74.99
N ILE A 719 13.70 -12.47 -75.08
CA ILE A 719 12.27 -12.28 -75.51
C ILE A 719 11.18 -12.52 -74.41
N ASP A 720 10.54 -11.50 -73.79
CA ASP A 720 9.41 -10.57 -74.16
C ASP A 720 7.97 -11.14 -73.90
N GLY A 721 6.93 -10.38 -73.48
CA GLY A 721 6.84 -8.97 -73.03
C GLY A 721 5.39 -8.43 -72.77
N LEU A 722 5.30 -7.22 -72.21
CA LEU A 722 4.25 -6.16 -72.40
C LEU A 722 2.72 -6.35 -72.09
N VAL A 723 2.25 -5.62 -71.04
CA VAL A 723 1.22 -4.52 -71.09
C VAL A 723 -0.34 -4.75 -71.01
N ARG A 724 -0.92 -4.11 -69.97
CA ARG A 724 -2.23 -3.40 -69.81
C ARG A 724 -3.63 -4.10 -69.88
N LYS A 725 -4.41 -3.73 -68.84
CA LYS A 725 -5.80 -3.19 -68.81
C LYS A 725 -7.05 -4.10 -68.93
N SER A 726 -7.82 -4.06 -67.82
CA SER A 726 -9.27 -3.76 -67.70
C SER A 726 -10.36 -4.65 -68.33
N SER A 727 -11.38 -4.91 -67.49
CA SER A 727 -12.83 -5.00 -67.81
C SER A 727 -13.33 -6.11 -68.75
N SER A 728 -14.50 -6.71 -68.56
CA SER A 728 -15.47 -6.71 -67.43
C SER A 728 -16.58 -7.74 -67.73
N SER A 729 -17.67 -7.72 -66.93
CA SER A 729 -19.01 -8.22 -67.30
C SER A 729 -19.22 -9.74 -67.15
N SER A 730 -20.46 -10.27 -66.94
CA SER A 730 -21.68 -9.65 -66.38
C SER A 730 -22.78 -10.73 -66.15
N THR A 731 -23.99 -10.29 -65.80
CA THR A 731 -25.30 -10.99 -65.80
C THR A 731 -25.66 -11.81 -64.55
N ARG A 732 -26.92 -11.80 -64.04
CA ARG A 732 -28.05 -10.87 -64.28
C ARG A 732 -29.15 -11.00 -63.20
N SER A 733 -29.72 -9.85 -62.78
CA SER A 733 -31.13 -9.62 -62.36
C SER A 733 -31.71 -10.47 -61.18
N SER A 734 -32.84 -10.13 -60.52
CA SER A 734 -33.98 -9.23 -60.78
C SER A 734 -34.58 -8.71 -59.44
N ARG A 735 -35.35 -7.61 -59.31
CA ARG A 735 -35.60 -6.39 -60.12
C ARG A 735 -36.36 -5.35 -59.26
N HIS A 736 -36.27 -4.06 -59.59
CA HIS A 736 -37.11 -2.94 -59.07
C HIS A 736 -36.99 -2.75 -57.52
N ILE A 737 -37.71 -1.88 -56.79
CA ILE A 737 -38.79 -0.89 -57.06
C ILE A 737 -38.61 0.30 -56.05
N ARG A 738 -39.10 1.54 -56.19
CA ARG A 738 -40.07 2.16 -57.12
C ARG A 738 -39.60 3.54 -57.66
N ARG A 739 -39.47 4.55 -56.78
CA ARG A 739 -39.01 5.96 -56.96
C ARG A 739 -38.59 6.48 -55.56
N LYS A 740 -37.81 7.56 -55.32
CA LYS A 740 -37.16 8.64 -56.10
C LYS A 740 -35.71 8.79 -55.52
N SER A 741 -34.65 9.45 -56.06
CA SER A 741 -34.41 10.63 -56.92
C SER A 741 -34.59 12.01 -56.22
N SER A 742 -33.75 13.03 -56.42
CA SER A 742 -32.48 13.14 -57.19
C SER A 742 -31.81 14.53 -57.03
N THR A 743 -30.47 14.60 -57.23
CA THR A 743 -29.65 15.74 -57.79
C THR A 743 -29.66 17.14 -57.11
N SER A 744 -28.62 18.00 -57.16
CA SER A 744 -27.15 17.90 -57.39
C SER A 744 -26.45 19.27 -57.18
N THR A 745 -25.10 19.30 -57.14
CA THR A 745 -24.19 20.45 -57.47
C THR A 745 -23.95 21.63 -56.48
N SER A 746 -22.66 22.03 -56.38
CA SER A 746 -22.11 23.42 -56.37
C SER A 746 -22.05 24.33 -55.12
N MET A 747 -20.80 24.66 -54.73
CA MET A 747 -20.21 25.96 -54.33
C MET A 747 -20.91 27.00 -53.42
N SER A 748 -20.27 27.26 -52.26
CA SER A 748 -19.82 28.57 -51.71
C SER A 748 -20.77 29.78 -51.44
N ARG A 749 -20.41 30.51 -50.36
CA ARG A 749 -20.88 31.84 -49.88
C ARG A 749 -22.18 31.87 -49.04
N GLY A 750 -22.09 32.48 -47.86
CA GLY A 750 -23.23 33.13 -47.18
C GLY A 750 -23.44 34.55 -47.72
N PRO A 751 -24.52 35.26 -47.30
CA PRO A 751 -24.45 35.98 -46.01
C PRO A 751 -25.80 36.17 -45.27
N SER A 752 -25.76 36.98 -44.18
CA SER A 752 -26.88 37.74 -43.56
C SER A 752 -27.90 37.05 -42.64
N LEU A 753 -27.67 37.22 -41.33
CA LEU A 753 -28.48 37.99 -40.36
C LEU A 753 -30.01 38.22 -40.58
N LYS A 754 -30.74 38.09 -39.44
CA LYS A 754 -32.13 38.51 -39.10
C LYS A 754 -33.26 37.68 -39.72
N ASP A 755 -34.18 37.09 -38.97
CA ASP A 755 -35.04 37.68 -37.91
C ASP A 755 -35.33 36.74 -36.71
N PRO A 756 -35.94 37.23 -35.59
CA PRO A 756 -36.12 36.45 -34.36
C PRO A 756 -37.31 35.46 -34.41
N ILE A 757 -37.12 34.25 -33.86
CA ILE A 757 -38.20 33.27 -33.67
C ILE A 757 -38.93 33.57 -32.35
N ASP A 758 -40.20 33.96 -32.45
CA ASP A 758 -41.07 34.22 -31.31
C ASP A 758 -41.38 32.95 -30.49
N LEU A 759 -41.01 32.96 -29.21
CA LEU A 759 -41.28 31.89 -28.26
C LEU A 759 -42.62 32.04 -27.50
N ARG A 760 -43.48 33.00 -27.86
CA ARG A 760 -44.86 33.12 -27.33
C ARG A 760 -45.83 32.12 -27.96
N ARG A 761 -45.51 30.82 -27.89
CA ARG A 761 -46.49 29.74 -28.05
C ARG A 761 -46.87 29.14 -26.70
N THR A 762 -48.03 29.55 -26.18
CA THR A 762 -48.72 28.89 -25.07
C THR A 762 -49.31 27.55 -25.54
N PRO A 763 -48.91 26.41 -24.96
CA PRO A 763 -49.64 25.15 -25.13
C PRO A 763 -50.91 25.17 -24.26
N SER A 764 -52.01 24.64 -24.78
CA SER A 764 -53.29 24.56 -24.09
C SER A 764 -53.28 23.58 -22.90
N SER A 765 -54.27 23.72 -22.03
CA SER A 765 -54.43 22.93 -20.81
C SER A 765 -54.63 21.42 -21.06
N SER A 766 -53.73 20.60 -20.51
CA SER A 766 -54.03 19.22 -20.13
C SER A 766 -53.27 18.89 -18.84
N ALA A 767 -53.92 18.16 -17.92
CA ALA A 767 -53.37 17.85 -16.60
C ALA A 767 -52.39 16.66 -16.63
N GLY A 768 -51.36 16.74 -17.47
CA GLY A 768 -50.29 15.75 -17.57
C GLY A 768 -49.22 15.91 -16.47
N LYS A 769 -48.58 14.81 -16.07
CA LYS A 769 -47.44 14.80 -15.14
C LYS A 769 -46.34 15.76 -15.65
N ARG A 770 -45.98 16.78 -14.87
CA ARG A 770 -44.90 17.74 -15.18
C ARG A 770 -43.52 17.06 -15.12
N LYS A 771 -43.17 16.36 -16.19
CA LYS A 771 -41.82 15.82 -16.44
C LYS A 771 -40.79 16.96 -16.48
N ALA A 772 -39.55 16.67 -16.08
CA ALA A 772 -38.43 17.61 -16.19
C ALA A 772 -38.12 17.98 -17.65
N SER A 773 -37.66 19.20 -17.88
CA SER A 773 -37.26 19.68 -19.21
C SER A 773 -35.77 19.44 -19.45
N PRO A 774 -35.36 18.80 -20.56
CA PRO A 774 -33.99 18.90 -21.03
C PRO A 774 -33.65 20.35 -21.38
N LEU A 775 -32.41 20.76 -21.16
CA LEU A 775 -31.84 22.01 -21.67
C LEU A 775 -30.38 21.77 -22.11
N THR A 776 -29.97 22.41 -23.19
CA THR A 776 -28.56 22.48 -23.62
C THR A 776 -27.75 23.44 -22.75
N ALA A 777 -26.42 23.38 -22.87
CA ALA A 777 -25.48 24.24 -22.16
C ALA A 777 -25.77 25.75 -22.35
N VAL A 778 -26.23 26.16 -23.53
CA VAL A 778 -26.65 27.55 -23.82
C VAL A 778 -27.94 27.87 -23.06
N GLU A 779 -28.98 27.06 -23.23
CA GLU A 779 -30.29 27.29 -22.60
C GLU A 779 -30.24 27.23 -21.07
N ILE A 780 -29.30 26.48 -20.47
CA ILE A 780 -29.05 26.51 -19.02
C ILE A 780 -28.41 27.83 -18.59
N ILE A 781 -27.41 28.33 -19.29
CA ILE A 781 -26.78 29.62 -18.98
C ILE A 781 -27.83 30.73 -19.08
N ASP A 782 -28.55 30.80 -20.19
CA ASP A 782 -29.55 31.85 -20.44
C ASP A 782 -30.69 31.77 -19.41
N SER A 783 -31.25 30.58 -19.17
CA SER A 783 -32.35 30.43 -18.20
C SER A 783 -31.93 30.71 -16.75
N LEU A 784 -30.69 30.39 -16.36
CA LEU A 784 -30.16 30.75 -15.05
C LEU A 784 -29.88 32.27 -14.94
N ALA A 785 -29.40 32.91 -16.00
CA ALA A 785 -29.17 34.35 -16.06
C ALA A 785 -30.48 35.15 -15.97
N GLU A 786 -31.50 34.79 -16.76
CA GLU A 786 -32.86 35.36 -16.69
C GLU A 786 -33.43 35.29 -15.26
N ARG A 787 -33.31 34.13 -14.62
CA ARG A 787 -33.81 33.89 -13.26
C ARG A 787 -33.05 34.65 -12.20
N LYS A 788 -31.74 34.88 -12.39
CA LYS A 788 -30.91 35.71 -11.50
C LYS A 788 -31.19 37.20 -11.68
N ALA A 789 -31.68 37.62 -12.85
CA ALA A 789 -32.14 38.99 -13.14
C ALA A 789 -33.58 39.29 -12.68
N MET A 790 -34.46 38.28 -12.56
CA MET A 790 -35.83 38.45 -12.03
C MET A 790 -35.84 38.63 -10.49
N LEU A 791 -35.48 39.85 -10.09
CA LEU A 791 -35.12 40.42 -8.77
C LEU A 791 -35.99 40.16 -7.51
N GLU A 792 -36.83 39.13 -7.49
CA GLU A 792 -37.54 38.65 -6.29
C GLU A 792 -36.96 37.31 -5.78
N SER A 793 -37.60 36.71 -4.78
CA SER A 793 -37.20 35.53 -3.97
C SER A 793 -36.93 34.11 -4.57
N HIS A 794 -36.83 33.87 -5.89
CA HIS A 794 -36.74 32.53 -6.53
C HIS A 794 -35.34 32.23 -7.12
N GLU A 795 -34.33 32.28 -6.26
CA GLU A 795 -33.01 31.78 -6.58
C GLU A 795 -33.06 30.26 -6.90
N PRO A 796 -32.51 29.81 -8.04
CA PRO A 796 -32.63 28.42 -8.49
C PRO A 796 -31.65 27.48 -7.75
N LEU A 797 -32.08 26.25 -7.50
CA LEU A 797 -31.24 25.20 -6.92
C LEU A 797 -30.45 24.48 -8.04
N VAL A 798 -29.17 24.79 -8.19
CA VAL A 798 -28.28 24.09 -9.13
C VAL A 798 -27.58 22.95 -8.39
N LEU A 799 -27.92 21.71 -8.72
CA LEU A 799 -27.30 20.49 -8.21
C LEU A 799 -26.28 19.96 -9.21
N ASP A 800 -25.01 19.98 -8.80
CA ASP A 800 -23.90 19.48 -9.59
C ASP A 800 -23.58 18.04 -9.17
N VAL A 801 -23.77 17.09 -10.08
CA VAL A 801 -23.59 15.65 -9.82
C VAL A 801 -22.26 15.10 -10.36
N ARG A 802 -21.31 15.98 -10.67
CA ARG A 802 -19.94 15.63 -11.07
C ARG A 802 -19.11 15.19 -9.85
N SER A 803 -17.89 14.70 -10.10
CA SER A 803 -16.94 14.46 -9.02
C SER A 803 -16.62 15.77 -8.28
N ILE A 804 -16.35 15.69 -6.98
CA ILE A 804 -15.98 16.86 -6.17
C ILE A 804 -14.75 17.58 -6.77
N THR A 805 -13.79 16.84 -7.32
CA THR A 805 -12.62 17.37 -8.03
C THR A 805 -13.00 18.21 -9.26
N ALA A 806 -13.94 17.74 -10.09
CA ALA A 806 -14.41 18.47 -11.27
C ALA A 806 -15.17 19.75 -10.88
N PHE A 807 -15.93 19.71 -9.78
CA PHE A 807 -16.64 20.86 -9.21
C PHE A 807 -15.72 21.90 -8.55
N LEU A 808 -14.72 21.48 -7.78
CA LEU A 808 -13.77 22.40 -7.15
C LEU A 808 -12.87 23.09 -8.19
N GLY A 809 -12.49 22.38 -9.25
CA GLY A 809 -11.74 22.95 -10.37
C GLY A 809 -12.52 24.03 -11.12
N VAL A 810 -13.74 23.72 -11.57
CA VAL A 810 -14.64 24.66 -12.26
C VAL A 810 -16.09 24.32 -11.93
N ARG A 811 -16.89 25.30 -11.48
CA ARG A 811 -18.32 25.13 -11.14
C ARG A 811 -19.17 26.33 -11.57
N LEU A 812 -20.47 26.12 -11.71
CA LEU A 812 -21.43 27.23 -11.75
C LEU A 812 -21.44 27.97 -10.41
N GLN A 813 -21.53 29.30 -10.45
CA GLN A 813 -21.75 30.12 -9.26
C GLN A 813 -23.03 29.67 -8.54
N ASP A 814 -23.00 29.66 -7.21
CA ASP A 814 -24.10 29.23 -6.32
C ASP A 814 -24.57 27.76 -6.49
N SER A 815 -23.83 26.93 -7.26
CA SER A 815 -24.13 25.50 -7.41
C SER A 815 -23.63 24.65 -6.25
N ILE A 816 -24.33 23.53 -6.01
CA ILE A 816 -24.12 22.63 -4.87
C ILE A 816 -23.72 21.26 -5.40
N ASN A 817 -22.51 20.80 -5.07
CA ASN A 817 -22.10 19.43 -5.40
C ASN A 817 -22.77 18.39 -4.48
N VAL A 818 -23.22 17.29 -5.08
CA VAL A 818 -23.94 16.22 -4.41
C VAL A 818 -23.29 14.87 -4.73
N SER A 819 -23.07 14.04 -3.72
CA SER A 819 -22.57 12.67 -3.86
C SER A 819 -23.42 11.70 -3.04
N ILE A 820 -23.91 10.63 -3.68
CA ILE A 820 -24.77 9.61 -3.04
C ILE A 820 -24.09 8.24 -3.19
N PRO A 821 -23.82 7.50 -2.10
CA PRO A 821 -23.17 6.19 -2.16
C PRO A 821 -23.86 5.20 -3.09
N SER A 822 -23.09 4.39 -3.81
CA SER A 822 -23.59 3.51 -4.89
C SER A 822 -24.63 2.47 -4.41
N LEU A 823 -24.51 1.99 -3.17
CA LEU A 823 -25.52 1.14 -2.53
C LEU A 823 -26.84 1.87 -2.28
N LEU A 824 -26.80 3.14 -1.90
CA LEU A 824 -27.98 3.97 -1.71
C LEU A 824 -28.62 4.35 -3.05
N LEU A 825 -27.82 4.65 -4.09
CA LEU A 825 -28.32 4.81 -5.46
C LEU A 825 -29.05 3.55 -5.97
N LYS A 826 -28.51 2.35 -5.68
CA LYS A 826 -29.18 1.07 -5.98
C LYS A 826 -30.48 0.88 -5.20
N ARG A 827 -30.61 1.40 -3.97
CA ARG A 827 -31.86 1.37 -3.17
C ARG A 827 -32.89 2.41 -3.66
N LEU A 828 -32.45 3.64 -3.96
CA LEU A 828 -33.30 4.70 -4.52
C LEU A 828 -33.90 4.31 -5.89
N LYS A 829 -33.09 3.71 -6.78
CA LYS A 829 -33.55 3.17 -8.08
C LYS A 829 -34.59 2.03 -7.93
N ARG A 830 -34.67 1.39 -6.76
CA ARG A 830 -35.65 0.32 -6.46
C ARG A 830 -36.95 0.84 -5.83
N GLY A 831 -37.12 2.15 -5.67
CA GLY A 831 -38.37 2.75 -5.15
C GLY A 831 -38.64 2.51 -3.66
N ILE A 832 -37.61 2.14 -2.90
CA ILE A 832 -37.71 1.91 -1.45
C ILE A 832 -38.03 3.23 -0.73
N ASN A 833 -38.88 3.17 0.30
CA ASN A 833 -39.55 4.30 0.96
C ASN A 833 -38.67 5.56 1.13
N LEU A 834 -39.09 6.65 0.48
CA LEU A 834 -38.36 7.92 0.41
C LEU A 834 -38.53 8.82 1.65
N SER A 835 -39.27 8.41 2.67
CA SER A 835 -39.61 9.22 3.87
C SER A 835 -38.40 9.79 4.64
N HIS A 836 -37.20 9.24 4.43
CA HIS A 836 -35.96 9.67 5.08
C HIS A 836 -34.90 10.24 4.11
N PHE A 837 -35.25 10.54 2.85
CA PHE A 837 -34.30 11.15 1.91
C PHE A 837 -34.10 12.65 2.18
N GLN A 838 -33.09 12.97 2.99
CA GLN A 838 -32.62 14.34 3.26
C GLN A 838 -31.42 14.67 2.36
N LEU A 839 -31.60 15.59 1.40
CA LEU A 839 -30.53 15.95 0.45
C LEU A 839 -29.28 16.54 1.16
N GLU A 840 -29.47 17.24 2.27
CA GLU A 840 -28.40 17.89 3.05
C GLU A 840 -27.32 16.92 3.55
N ASN A 841 -27.65 15.63 3.73
CA ASN A 841 -26.72 14.57 4.14
C ASN A 841 -25.83 14.07 2.98
N TYR A 842 -26.08 14.54 1.75
CA TYR A 842 -25.36 14.13 0.53
C TYR A 842 -24.66 15.31 -0.17
N ILE A 843 -24.63 16.49 0.46
CA ILE A 843 -23.86 17.64 -0.02
C ILE A 843 -22.42 17.52 0.45
N THR A 844 -21.48 17.59 -0.49
CA THR A 844 -20.04 17.34 -0.29
C THR A 844 -19.27 18.54 0.24
N THR A 845 -19.85 19.75 0.27
CA THR A 845 -19.18 20.98 0.74
C THR A 845 -20.00 21.75 1.77
N GLU A 846 -19.35 22.33 2.78
CA GLU A 846 -20.02 23.17 3.78
C GLU A 846 -20.62 24.44 3.16
N ALA A 847 -19.94 25.06 2.18
CA ALA A 847 -20.50 26.15 1.40
C ALA A 847 -21.78 25.73 0.65
N GLY A 848 -21.84 24.49 0.14
CA GLY A 848 -23.05 23.90 -0.43
C GLY A 848 -24.18 23.73 0.61
N LYS A 849 -23.87 23.24 1.82
CA LYS A 849 -24.86 23.08 2.90
C LYS A 849 -25.41 24.43 3.37
N GLN A 850 -24.54 25.43 3.51
CA GLN A 850 -24.93 26.82 3.80
C GLN A 850 -25.80 27.40 2.68
N THR A 851 -25.48 27.12 1.42
CA THR A 851 -26.26 27.54 0.25
C THR A 851 -27.63 26.88 0.22
N LEU A 852 -27.74 25.57 0.46
CA LEU A 852 -29.04 24.91 0.60
C LEU A 852 -29.83 25.52 1.76
N ALA A 853 -29.22 25.70 2.93
CA ALA A 853 -29.88 26.31 4.09
C ALA A 853 -30.36 27.75 3.83
N ARG A 854 -29.63 28.52 3.00
CA ARG A 854 -29.99 29.87 2.54
C ARG A 854 -31.18 29.85 1.58
N LEU A 855 -31.16 28.98 0.56
CA LEU A 855 -32.26 28.76 -0.39
C LEU A 855 -33.54 28.27 0.31
N VAL A 856 -33.38 27.37 1.28
CA VAL A 856 -34.45 26.68 2.00
C VAL A 856 -35.03 27.54 3.14
N LYS A 857 -34.28 28.47 3.73
CA LYS A 857 -34.86 29.51 4.60
C LYS A 857 -35.62 30.57 3.77
N ARG A 858 -36.52 31.31 4.42
CA ARG A 858 -37.19 32.50 3.84
C ARG A 858 -37.05 33.67 4.79
N LYS A 859 -37.12 34.89 4.25
CA LYS A 859 -37.06 36.15 5.02
C LYS A 859 -38.20 36.31 6.04
N ASP A 860 -39.28 35.52 5.95
CA ASP A 860 -40.38 35.44 6.94
C ASP A 860 -40.26 34.24 7.91
N GLY A 861 -39.09 33.59 7.99
CA GLY A 861 -38.85 32.44 8.87
C GLY A 861 -39.49 31.11 8.42
N ARG A 862 -40.18 31.04 7.28
CA ARG A 862 -40.90 29.84 6.81
C ARG A 862 -40.10 29.00 5.81
N THR A 863 -39.49 27.91 6.27
CA THR A 863 -38.69 26.95 5.47
C THR A 863 -39.42 26.46 4.21
N ARG A 864 -38.82 26.59 3.02
CA ARG A 864 -39.31 25.98 1.76
C ARG A 864 -39.13 24.47 1.79
N ARG A 865 -39.91 23.71 1.01
CA ARG A 865 -39.55 22.32 0.65
C ARG A 865 -38.64 22.36 -0.57
N LEU A 866 -37.78 21.34 -0.73
CA LEU A 866 -36.91 21.18 -1.89
C LEU A 866 -37.70 21.15 -3.22
N VAL A 867 -38.89 20.54 -3.20
CA VAL A 867 -39.81 20.46 -4.35
C VAL A 867 -40.52 21.78 -4.70
N ASP A 868 -40.44 22.79 -3.81
CA ASP A 868 -40.99 24.13 -4.08
C ASP A 868 -40.02 24.98 -4.93
N LEU A 869 -38.78 24.53 -5.14
CA LEU A 869 -37.73 25.24 -5.89
C LEU A 869 -37.65 24.80 -7.36
N ASP A 870 -37.35 25.76 -8.23
CA ASP A 870 -36.79 25.47 -9.55
C ASP A 870 -35.41 24.83 -9.38
N CYS A 871 -35.22 23.65 -9.96
CA CYS A 871 -34.01 22.84 -9.78
C CYS A 871 -33.38 22.49 -11.12
N TYR A 872 -32.05 22.58 -11.19
CA TYR A 872 -31.22 22.25 -12.36
C TYR A 872 -30.24 21.14 -11.97
N ILE A 873 -30.13 20.09 -12.76
CA ILE A 873 -29.13 19.03 -12.57
C ILE A 873 -28.05 19.15 -13.67
N VAL A 874 -26.79 19.34 -13.28
CA VAL A 874 -25.66 19.47 -14.20
C VAL A 874 -24.61 18.37 -13.95
N GLY A 875 -24.02 17.87 -15.02
CA GLY A 875 -23.09 16.73 -15.02
C GLY A 875 -22.18 16.73 -16.25
N ASP A 876 -21.06 16.01 -16.20
CA ASP A 876 -20.11 15.91 -17.32
C ASP A 876 -20.71 15.08 -18.47
N GLU A 877 -21.39 13.99 -18.14
CA GLU A 877 -22.01 13.07 -19.11
C GLU A 877 -23.36 13.59 -19.65
N GLN A 878 -23.72 13.19 -20.87
CA GLN A 878 -25.06 13.40 -21.40
C GLN A 878 -26.11 12.63 -20.57
N LEU A 879 -27.08 13.36 -19.99
CA LEU A 879 -28.15 12.80 -19.17
C LEU A 879 -29.30 12.26 -20.03
N ASP A 880 -29.04 11.18 -20.77
CA ASP A 880 -30.05 10.51 -21.58
C ASP A 880 -31.19 9.91 -20.73
N ARG A 881 -32.44 10.21 -21.14
CA ARG A 881 -33.65 9.58 -20.61
C ARG A 881 -33.89 8.17 -21.15
N ALA A 882 -33.25 7.80 -22.25
CA ALA A 882 -33.26 6.44 -22.76
C ALA A 882 -32.33 5.60 -21.87
N GLY A 883 -32.89 4.72 -21.05
CA GLY A 883 -32.15 3.89 -20.09
C GLY A 883 -31.34 2.76 -20.73
N THR A 884 -30.37 3.11 -21.59
CA THR A 884 -29.51 2.18 -22.34
C THR A 884 -28.29 1.70 -21.55
N SER A 885 -27.91 2.40 -20.47
CA SER A 885 -26.84 1.96 -19.56
C SER A 885 -27.41 1.18 -18.37
N ASN A 886 -26.84 -0.01 -18.11
CA ASN A 886 -27.23 -0.83 -16.95
C ASN A 886 -26.82 -0.19 -15.61
N THR A 887 -25.80 0.68 -15.62
CA THR A 887 -25.24 1.33 -14.44
C THR A 887 -26.13 2.50 -13.94
N PRO A 888 -26.50 2.56 -12.64
CA PRO A 888 -27.30 3.67 -12.12
C PRO A 888 -26.47 4.95 -11.94
N ARG A 889 -26.44 5.81 -12.96
CA ARG A 889 -25.84 7.16 -12.91
C ARG A 889 -26.57 8.06 -11.90
N LEU A 890 -25.80 8.81 -11.09
CA LEU A 890 -26.31 9.68 -10.02
C LEU A 890 -27.36 10.69 -10.53
N GLY A 891 -27.06 11.43 -11.60
CA GLY A 891 -27.98 12.41 -12.17
C GLY A 891 -29.31 11.81 -12.60
N THR A 892 -29.31 10.64 -13.26
CA THR A 892 -30.53 9.96 -13.71
C THR A 892 -31.38 9.44 -12.54
N VAL A 893 -30.75 8.93 -11.47
CA VAL A 893 -31.46 8.49 -10.25
C VAL A 893 -32.02 9.69 -9.49
N LEU A 894 -31.24 10.75 -9.32
CA LEU A 894 -31.66 11.98 -8.65
C LEU A 894 -32.80 12.69 -9.41
N LEU A 895 -32.74 12.73 -10.73
CA LEU A 895 -33.83 13.20 -11.60
C LEU A 895 -35.11 12.38 -11.36
N SER A 896 -35.00 11.05 -11.32
CA SER A 896 -36.15 10.15 -11.10
C SER A 896 -36.77 10.34 -9.70
N VAL A 897 -35.95 10.51 -8.67
CA VAL A 897 -36.41 10.79 -7.29
C VAL A 897 -37.07 12.17 -7.21
N LEU A 898 -36.49 13.20 -7.82
CA LEU A 898 -37.05 14.56 -7.82
C LEU A 898 -38.31 14.68 -8.69
N GLU A 899 -38.48 13.87 -9.74
CA GLU A 899 -39.75 13.73 -10.46
C GLU A 899 -40.80 13.03 -9.61
N ALA A 900 -40.47 11.91 -8.96
CA ALA A 900 -41.40 11.17 -8.10
C ALA A 900 -41.94 12.04 -6.95
N LEU A 901 -41.06 12.74 -6.24
CA LEU A 901 -41.39 13.68 -5.15
C LEU A 901 -42.25 14.88 -5.61
N ARG A 902 -42.40 15.11 -6.93
CA ARG A 902 -43.27 16.16 -7.52
C ARG A 902 -44.59 15.61 -8.07
N THR A 903 -44.88 14.31 -7.92
CA THR A 903 -46.15 13.70 -8.34
C THR A 903 -47.25 13.65 -7.27
N ASP A 904 -46.93 14.00 -6.02
CA ASP A 904 -47.93 14.18 -4.97
C ASP A 904 -48.83 15.40 -5.24
N ALA A 905 -50.14 15.27 -4.99
CA ALA A 905 -51.18 16.13 -5.54
C ALA A 905 -51.20 17.56 -4.94
N SER A 906 -50.40 17.85 -3.92
CA SER A 906 -50.30 19.15 -3.24
C SER A 906 -49.40 20.18 -3.97
N ALA A 907 -49.62 20.33 -5.28
CA ALA A 907 -49.22 21.42 -6.17
C ALA A 907 -47.82 22.08 -5.98
N PRO A 908 -46.75 21.55 -6.62
CA PRO A 908 -45.45 22.24 -6.68
C PRO A 908 -45.43 23.40 -7.71
N LYS A 909 -44.88 24.55 -7.32
CA LYS A 909 -44.67 25.72 -8.21
C LYS A 909 -43.40 25.61 -9.07
N GLY A 910 -42.30 25.09 -8.53
CA GLY A 910 -40.99 25.02 -9.21
C GLY A 910 -40.90 23.98 -10.34
N ARG A 911 -40.12 24.28 -11.37
CA ARG A 911 -39.81 23.40 -12.50
C ARG A 911 -38.56 22.55 -12.20
N LEU A 912 -38.24 21.60 -13.08
CA LEU A 912 -37.07 20.72 -12.98
C LEU A 912 -36.40 20.65 -14.34
N TYR A 913 -35.09 20.85 -14.38
CA TYR A 913 -34.27 20.94 -15.58
C TYR A 913 -33.01 20.08 -15.46
N TYR A 914 -32.45 19.67 -16.60
CA TYR A 914 -31.18 18.93 -16.62
C TYR A 914 -30.37 19.18 -17.90
N LEU A 915 -29.05 19.18 -17.75
CA LEU A 915 -28.08 19.39 -18.84
C LEU A 915 -28.01 18.15 -19.74
N VAL A 916 -28.26 18.31 -21.05
CA VAL A 916 -28.26 17.16 -22.00
C VAL A 916 -26.94 16.92 -22.73
N ASP A 917 -26.07 17.92 -22.77
CA ASP A 917 -24.93 17.95 -23.71
C ASP A 917 -23.56 18.14 -23.05
N GLY A 918 -23.50 17.98 -21.72
CA GLY A 918 -22.28 17.83 -20.91
C GLY A 918 -21.67 19.15 -20.41
N PHE A 919 -21.09 19.13 -19.21
CA PHE A 919 -20.54 20.34 -18.57
C PHE A 919 -19.38 20.96 -19.38
N ASP A 920 -18.61 20.18 -20.14
CA ASP A 920 -17.55 20.72 -21.00
C ASP A 920 -18.08 21.68 -22.07
N LYS A 921 -19.31 21.50 -22.57
CA LYS A 921 -19.91 22.49 -23.48
C LYS A 921 -20.30 23.78 -22.77
N LEU A 922 -20.75 23.67 -21.52
CA LEU A 922 -21.03 24.82 -20.65
C LEU A 922 -19.74 25.63 -20.40
N ARG A 923 -18.63 24.94 -20.15
CA ARG A 923 -17.28 25.50 -20.04
C ARG A 923 -16.76 26.12 -21.36
N ALA A 924 -17.13 25.58 -22.51
CA ALA A 924 -16.70 26.07 -23.82
C ALA A 924 -17.42 27.35 -24.30
N ILE A 925 -18.58 27.69 -23.73
CA ILE A 925 -19.34 28.90 -24.11
C ILE A 925 -18.65 30.14 -23.55
N SER A 926 -18.14 31.02 -24.44
CA SER A 926 -17.38 32.22 -24.05
C SER A 926 -18.11 33.18 -23.09
N GLY A 927 -19.45 33.21 -23.11
CA GLY A 927 -20.28 34.01 -22.20
C GLY A 927 -20.35 33.46 -20.76
N SER A 928 -20.01 32.19 -20.54
CA SER A 928 -20.07 31.53 -19.22
C SER A 928 -19.11 32.12 -18.19
N ARG A 929 -18.12 32.92 -18.61
CA ARG A 929 -17.04 33.47 -17.75
C ARG A 929 -17.52 34.34 -16.58
N GLY A 930 -18.75 34.87 -16.61
CA GLY A 930 -19.37 35.58 -15.49
C GLY A 930 -20.17 34.68 -14.52
N MET A 931 -20.39 33.41 -14.89
CA MET A 931 -21.18 32.43 -14.12
C MET A 931 -20.38 31.19 -13.72
N LEU A 932 -19.16 31.01 -14.22
CA LEU A 932 -18.23 29.96 -13.80
C LEU A 932 -17.22 30.49 -12.80
N VAL A 933 -17.08 29.80 -11.66
CA VAL A 933 -16.07 30.04 -10.65
C VAL A 933 -14.95 29.00 -10.81
N VAL A 934 -13.71 29.46 -10.76
CA VAL A 934 -12.49 28.65 -10.84
C VAL A 934 -11.79 28.72 -9.48
N GLY A 935 -11.48 27.58 -8.87
CA GLY A 935 -10.76 27.55 -7.59
C GLY A 935 -11.61 27.96 -6.37
N GLU A 936 -10.93 28.45 -5.32
CA GLU A 936 -11.44 28.48 -3.94
C GLU A 936 -11.96 29.85 -3.48
N ASP A 937 -11.99 30.86 -4.36
CA ASP A 937 -12.52 32.21 -4.07
C ASP A 937 -14.04 32.21 -3.83
N ALA A 938 -14.46 31.94 -2.59
CA ALA A 938 -15.87 31.91 -2.18
C ALA A 938 -16.11 32.25 -0.69
N ALA A 939 -15.33 33.17 -0.11
CA ALA A 939 -15.70 33.78 1.18
C ALA A 939 -16.86 34.79 0.96
N PRO A 940 -17.97 34.72 1.73
CA PRO A 940 -19.12 35.61 1.52
C PRO A 940 -18.84 37.02 2.05
N SER A 941 -18.75 38.00 1.15
CA SER A 941 -18.57 39.42 1.49
C SER A 941 -19.79 39.99 2.23
N ALA A 942 -19.61 40.41 3.48
CA ALA A 942 -20.65 41.12 4.24
C ALA A 942 -20.81 42.57 3.74
N HIS A 943 -22.05 43.07 3.68
CA HIS A 943 -22.35 44.45 3.28
C HIS A 943 -21.97 45.46 4.37
N SER A 944 -21.23 46.50 4.01
CA SER A 944 -21.11 47.75 4.78
C SER A 944 -22.17 48.76 4.33
N HIS A 945 -22.86 49.40 5.27
CA HIS A 945 -23.78 50.52 5.00
C HIS A 945 -23.04 51.87 4.86
N GLU A 946 -23.71 52.82 4.24
CA GLU A 946 -23.17 54.12 3.78
C GLU A 946 -23.01 55.18 4.89
N SER A 947 -22.13 56.17 4.68
CA SER A 947 -22.51 57.59 4.85
C SER A 947 -21.47 58.61 4.34
N ALA A 948 -21.97 59.61 3.59
CA ALA A 948 -21.50 61.00 3.43
C ALA A 948 -20.11 61.36 2.83
N THR A 949 -20.11 62.52 2.16
CA THR A 949 -19.00 63.22 1.42
C THR A 949 -19.35 64.71 1.31
N PRO A 950 -18.50 65.66 0.82
CA PRO A 950 -17.02 65.80 0.79
C PRO A 950 -16.58 67.16 1.44
N PRO A 951 -15.38 67.78 1.21
CA PRO A 951 -15.00 68.46 -0.05
C PRO A 951 -13.50 68.36 -0.47
N ARG A 952 -13.14 69.10 -1.53
CA ARG A 952 -11.86 69.20 -2.29
C ARG A 952 -10.92 70.31 -1.73
N PRO A 953 -9.62 70.48 -2.11
CA PRO A 953 -9.16 70.61 -3.52
C PRO A 953 -7.70 70.24 -3.94
N LYS A 954 -7.51 70.12 -5.28
CA LYS A 954 -6.45 70.64 -6.22
C LYS A 954 -4.96 70.77 -5.77
N LEU A 955 -3.94 70.80 -6.63
CA LEU A 955 -3.85 70.97 -8.10
C LEU A 955 -3.12 69.76 -8.78
N SER A 956 -2.58 69.93 -10.00
CA SER A 956 -1.93 68.91 -10.85
C SER A 956 -1.15 69.56 -12.02
N LEU A 957 0.02 69.03 -12.44
CA LEU A 957 0.70 69.47 -13.68
C LEU A 957 1.51 68.36 -14.40
N THR A 958 1.64 68.50 -15.72
CA THR A 958 2.38 67.67 -16.71
C THR A 958 2.80 68.60 -17.87
N PRO A 959 3.40 68.16 -19.02
CA PRO A 959 4.20 66.97 -19.34
C PRO A 959 5.57 67.30 -20.02
N SER A 960 6.33 66.28 -20.42
CA SER A 960 7.46 66.39 -21.36
C SER A 960 7.43 65.24 -22.42
N ARG A 961 8.04 65.45 -23.60
CA ARG A 961 7.98 64.50 -24.76
C ARG A 961 8.96 64.87 -25.89
N SER A 962 9.85 63.95 -26.31
CA SER A 962 10.51 64.00 -27.63
C SER A 962 11.15 62.67 -28.09
N SER A 963 11.26 62.53 -29.41
CA SER A 963 11.96 61.52 -30.25
C SER A 963 11.85 62.04 -31.71
N PRO A 964 12.49 61.46 -32.75
CA PRO A 964 13.69 60.61 -32.86
C PRO A 964 14.79 61.28 -33.75
N HIS A 965 15.87 60.56 -34.16
CA HIS A 965 16.34 60.40 -35.57
C HIS A 965 17.79 59.86 -35.74
N ASP A 966 17.96 59.07 -36.81
CA ASP A 966 19.07 58.95 -37.78
C ASP A 966 20.49 58.44 -37.44
N THR A 967 21.21 58.14 -38.53
CA THR A 967 22.54 57.50 -38.69
C THR A 967 23.46 58.48 -39.48
N PRO A 968 24.64 58.12 -40.04
CA PRO A 968 25.57 56.99 -39.85
C PRO A 968 27.06 57.43 -39.68
N SER A 969 27.97 56.48 -39.41
CA SER A 969 29.40 56.47 -39.83
C SER A 969 30.04 55.13 -39.41
N ARG A 970 30.92 54.41 -40.14
CA ARG A 970 32.20 54.72 -40.84
C ARG A 970 33.29 55.28 -39.91
N SER A 971 34.56 54.86 -39.94
CA SER A 971 35.28 53.68 -40.46
C SER A 971 36.78 53.91 -40.24
N LEU A 972 37.60 52.87 -40.04
CA LEU A 972 39.03 52.70 -40.46
C LEU A 972 39.61 51.45 -39.74
N ARG A 973 40.16 50.45 -40.47
CA ARG A 973 41.60 50.16 -40.71
C ARG A 973 42.43 49.94 -39.43
N ALA A 974 43.26 48.88 -39.28
CA ALA A 974 43.71 47.79 -40.18
C ALA A 974 44.17 46.56 -39.32
N LYS A 975 44.85 45.47 -39.76
CA LYS A 975 45.54 45.15 -41.04
C LYS A 975 45.61 43.64 -41.40
N SER A 976 46.35 42.83 -40.64
CA SER A 976 46.90 41.49 -41.03
C SER A 976 47.49 40.80 -39.78
N MET A 977 47.66 39.48 -39.66
CA MET A 977 48.01 38.41 -40.63
C MET A 977 47.12 37.16 -40.40
N SER A 978 46.49 36.53 -41.40
CA SER A 978 47.01 35.45 -42.29
C SER A 978 47.73 34.32 -41.53
N LEU A 979 47.38 33.04 -41.69
CA LEU A 979 47.14 32.32 -42.97
C LEU A 979 45.92 31.36 -42.97
N THR A 980 45.47 30.98 -44.17
CA THR A 980 44.60 29.82 -44.51
C THR A 980 45.40 28.84 -45.39
N PRO A 981 44.93 27.61 -45.73
CA PRO A 981 43.80 27.35 -46.68
C PRO A 981 42.58 26.68 -46.01
N SER A 982 41.33 26.84 -46.48
CA SER A 982 40.65 26.22 -47.65
C SER A 982 40.37 24.72 -47.47
N SER A 983 39.34 24.09 -48.03
CA SER A 983 38.30 24.42 -49.04
C SER A 983 37.30 23.24 -49.04
N ASP A 984 36.06 23.25 -49.54
CA ASP A 984 35.07 24.23 -50.05
C ASP A 984 33.71 23.44 -50.06
N ARG A 985 32.45 23.91 -50.04
CA ARG A 985 31.71 25.16 -50.36
C ARG A 985 30.61 24.78 -51.40
N GLU A 986 29.54 25.56 -51.45
CA GLU A 986 28.47 25.53 -52.48
C GLU A 986 27.50 24.31 -52.41
N GLY A 987 26.22 24.43 -52.78
CA GLY A 987 25.48 25.65 -53.13
C GLY A 987 24.00 25.39 -53.46
N SER A 988 23.11 26.27 -52.97
CA SER A 988 21.69 26.35 -53.38
C SER A 988 21.58 26.88 -54.83
N PRO A 989 20.46 26.71 -55.57
CA PRO A 989 19.27 27.54 -55.30
C PRO A 989 17.87 27.02 -55.75
N SER A 990 16.82 27.74 -55.31
CA SER A 990 15.50 27.91 -55.97
C SER A 990 14.55 26.67 -56.02
N THR A 991 13.24 26.81 -56.21
CA THR A 991 12.45 28.00 -56.59
C THR A 991 11.18 28.16 -55.74
N ALA A 992 10.76 29.41 -55.53
CA ALA A 992 9.61 29.78 -54.70
C ALA A 992 8.28 29.84 -55.48
N MET A 993 7.16 29.69 -54.76
CA MET A 993 5.96 30.53 -55.00
C MET A 993 5.07 30.70 -53.76
N LYS A 994 4.58 31.93 -53.57
CA LYS A 994 3.45 32.37 -52.70
C LYS A 994 2.43 33.06 -53.67
N PRO A 995 1.33 33.76 -53.26
CA PRO A 995 0.74 34.00 -51.93
C PRO A 995 -0.83 33.86 -51.88
N GLY A 996 -1.44 34.22 -50.73
CA GLY A 996 -2.91 34.39 -50.55
C GLY A 996 -3.45 33.66 -49.32
N SER A 997 -3.83 34.24 -48.17
CA SER A 997 -4.36 35.59 -47.82
C SER A 997 -5.79 35.80 -48.36
N LEU A 998 -6.83 36.21 -47.61
CA LEU A 998 -6.97 37.08 -46.41
C LEU A 998 -8.25 36.66 -45.59
N ARG A 999 -8.36 36.90 -44.26
CA ARG A 999 -9.11 38.00 -43.55
C ARG A 999 -10.56 38.28 -44.09
N ARG A 1000 -11.60 38.70 -43.34
CA ARG A 1000 -11.71 39.37 -42.01
C ARG A 1000 -13.19 39.56 -41.54
N ILE A 1001 -13.44 39.65 -40.21
CA ILE A 1001 -14.28 40.69 -39.51
C ILE A 1001 -15.84 40.68 -39.74
N ASN A 1002 -16.76 41.25 -38.92
CA ASN A 1002 -16.68 42.21 -37.79
C ASN A 1002 -17.91 42.26 -36.80
N THR A 1003 -17.70 42.88 -35.61
CA THR A 1003 -18.58 43.78 -34.77
C THR A 1003 -20.07 43.54 -34.41
N GLU A 1004 -20.35 43.61 -33.08
CA GLU A 1004 -21.34 44.48 -32.35
C GLU A 1004 -22.88 44.31 -32.57
N THR A 1005 -23.83 44.81 -31.74
CA THR A 1005 -23.83 45.86 -30.67
C THR A 1005 -24.99 45.68 -29.63
N ARG A 1006 -24.79 46.21 -28.39
CA ARG A 1006 -25.75 46.96 -27.48
C ARG A 1006 -27.08 46.40 -26.89
N ASN A 1007 -27.18 46.61 -25.55
CA ASN A 1007 -28.25 47.31 -24.78
C ASN A 1007 -29.50 46.63 -24.15
N LEU A 1008 -29.52 46.74 -22.79
CA LEU A 1008 -30.54 47.32 -21.88
C LEU A 1008 -31.78 46.54 -21.36
N ASP A 1009 -31.97 46.74 -20.04
CA ASP A 1009 -33.17 46.74 -19.17
C ASP A 1009 -33.98 45.46 -18.84
N GLY A 1010 -34.47 45.39 -17.58
CA GLY A 1010 -35.21 44.27 -16.95
C GLY A 1010 -36.71 44.60 -16.72
N PRO A 1011 -37.36 44.26 -15.56
CA PRO A 1011 -36.90 43.60 -14.32
C PRO A 1011 -37.83 42.43 -13.81
N SER A 1012 -37.61 41.95 -12.56
CA SER A 1012 -38.55 41.29 -11.59
C SER A 1012 -39.87 40.59 -12.05
N SER A 1013 -40.26 39.42 -11.52
CA SER A 1013 -41.22 39.26 -10.37
C SER A 1013 -41.77 37.81 -10.22
N GLN A 1014 -42.41 37.41 -9.10
CA GLN A 1014 -42.63 35.98 -8.67
C GLN A 1014 -44.01 35.71 -7.93
N PRO A 1015 -44.25 35.10 -6.71
CA PRO A 1015 -43.51 34.19 -5.78
C PRO A 1015 -44.31 33.02 -5.06
N ASP A 1016 -43.60 32.20 -4.26
CA ASP A 1016 -43.87 31.64 -2.90
C ASP A 1016 -44.93 30.53 -2.46
N LYS A 1017 -44.47 29.64 -1.52
CA LYS A 1017 -45.05 28.99 -0.27
C LYS A 1017 -46.10 27.82 -0.15
N ARG A 1018 -46.17 27.26 1.09
CA ARG A 1018 -46.80 26.04 1.74
C ARG A 1018 -48.34 26.03 1.91
N SER A 1019 -49.14 24.97 2.26
CA SER A 1019 -49.04 23.54 2.74
C SER A 1019 -49.06 23.19 4.29
N TRP A 1020 -50.06 22.46 4.85
CA TRP A 1020 -50.29 22.15 6.31
C TRP A 1020 -51.26 20.94 6.64
N LYS A 1021 -51.10 20.17 7.78
CA LYS A 1021 -51.86 20.04 9.10
C LYS A 1021 -53.27 19.34 9.08
N THR A 1022 -53.99 18.84 10.13
CA THR A 1022 -53.96 18.64 11.64
C THR A 1022 -55.05 17.58 12.06
N ALA A 1023 -55.35 17.05 13.28
CA ALA A 1023 -54.87 17.10 14.69
C ALA A 1023 -54.86 15.67 15.37
N VAL A 1024 -55.51 15.21 16.49
CA VAL A 1024 -56.53 15.68 17.48
C VAL A 1024 -56.26 15.18 18.97
N SER A 1025 -57.19 14.52 19.71
CA SER A 1025 -57.16 14.11 21.17
C SER A 1025 -58.28 13.03 21.48
N VAL A 1026 -58.66 12.43 22.64
CA VAL A 1026 -58.65 12.69 24.14
C VAL A 1026 -58.79 11.36 24.98
N SER A 1027 -58.77 11.35 26.35
CA SER A 1027 -59.13 10.20 27.25
C SER A 1027 -59.40 10.59 28.76
N LEU A 1028 -59.91 9.69 29.65
CA LEU A 1028 -60.32 9.96 31.07
C LEU A 1028 -60.24 8.80 32.13
N GLN A 1029 -59.48 9.04 33.24
CA GLN A 1029 -59.67 8.70 34.70
C GLN A 1029 -59.88 7.23 35.24
N ALA A 1030 -59.64 6.83 36.52
CA ALA A 1030 -59.43 7.52 37.85
C ALA A 1030 -58.51 6.75 38.88
N LEU A 1031 -58.42 7.25 40.15
CA LEU A 1031 -57.72 6.79 41.40
C LEU A 1031 -56.24 7.24 41.58
N CYS A 1032 -55.79 8.11 42.53
CA CYS A 1032 -55.80 8.16 44.04
C CYS A 1032 -54.57 7.48 44.70
N ALA A 1033 -53.89 7.95 45.78
CA ALA A 1033 -53.71 9.25 46.48
C ALA A 1033 -52.49 9.12 47.47
N SER A 1034 -51.67 10.12 47.85
CA SER A 1034 -51.95 11.15 48.88
C SER A 1034 -50.66 11.88 49.40
N GLN A 1035 -50.84 12.98 50.15
CA GLN A 1035 -49.85 13.74 50.99
C GLN A 1035 -48.70 14.54 50.30
N SER A 1036 -48.07 15.47 51.05
CA SER A 1036 -47.63 16.76 50.50
C SER A 1036 -46.53 17.53 51.29
N ARG A 1037 -45.69 18.29 50.57
CA ARG A 1037 -45.08 19.57 51.02
C ARG A 1037 -44.46 20.39 49.85
N THR A 1038 -44.36 21.70 50.06
CA THR A 1038 -43.76 22.76 49.19
C THR A 1038 -42.27 23.01 49.56
N PRO A 1039 -41.43 23.86 48.89
CA PRO A 1039 -41.78 25.07 48.10
C PRO A 1039 -40.90 25.53 46.89
N SER A 1040 -41.39 26.59 46.22
CA SER A 1040 -40.68 27.74 45.59
C SER A 1040 -39.72 27.60 44.37
N ARG A 1041 -39.95 28.49 43.38
CA ARG A 1041 -39.04 28.93 42.30
C ARG A 1041 -37.91 29.85 42.82
N PRO A 1042 -36.76 29.92 42.14
CA PRO A 1042 -36.50 31.00 41.15
C PRO A 1042 -36.35 30.44 39.72
N ARG A 1043 -36.86 31.05 38.64
CA ARG A 1043 -36.67 32.41 38.05
C ARG A 1043 -35.40 32.50 37.20
N SER A 1044 -35.59 32.83 35.93
CA SER A 1044 -34.54 32.96 34.91
C SER A 1044 -33.66 34.18 35.12
N ALA A 1045 -32.34 34.00 35.00
CA ALA A 1045 -31.46 35.01 34.42
C ALA A 1045 -31.24 34.65 32.94
N ALA A 1046 -31.18 35.64 32.05
CA ALA A 1046 -30.83 35.40 30.65
C ALA A 1046 -29.30 35.35 30.51
N ILE A 1047 -28.80 34.38 29.75
CA ILE A 1047 -27.46 34.46 29.16
C ILE A 1047 -27.63 35.02 27.75
N SER A 1048 -26.76 35.97 27.40
CA SER A 1048 -26.78 36.71 26.14
C SER A 1048 -26.39 35.81 24.95
N PRO A 1049 -26.77 36.14 23.70
CA PRO A 1049 -26.23 35.51 22.49
C PRO A 1049 -24.77 35.96 22.22
N SER A 1050 -23.89 35.78 23.22
CA SER A 1050 -22.46 36.11 23.22
C SER A 1050 -21.56 34.89 23.35
N ASP A 1051 -22.11 33.75 23.78
CA ASP A 1051 -21.31 32.63 24.30
C ASP A 1051 -21.10 31.50 23.27
N LEU A 1052 -21.20 31.81 21.97
CA LEU A 1052 -20.72 30.95 20.87
C LEU A 1052 -19.24 31.19 20.60
N ASP A 1053 -18.45 31.00 21.66
CA ASP A 1053 -17.00 31.05 21.65
C ASP A 1053 -16.47 29.76 21.00
N HIS A 1054 -15.93 29.89 19.78
CA HIS A 1054 -15.57 28.76 18.93
C HIS A 1054 -14.11 28.30 19.08
N ASP A 1055 -13.35 28.86 20.02
CA ASP A 1055 -11.89 28.69 20.15
C ASP A 1055 -11.44 28.27 21.57
N LYS A 1056 -12.27 27.48 22.28
CA LYS A 1056 -11.88 26.85 23.53
C LYS A 1056 -11.06 25.57 23.29
N PRO A 1057 -9.86 25.41 23.88
CA PRO A 1057 -9.08 24.19 23.74
C PRO A 1057 -9.84 23.00 24.34
N GLU A 1058 -9.83 21.86 23.63
CA GLU A 1058 -10.43 20.64 24.17
C GLU A 1058 -9.67 20.16 25.40
N VAL A 1059 -10.38 19.95 26.51
CA VAL A 1059 -9.78 19.49 27.77
C VAL A 1059 -9.13 18.12 27.55
N PHE A 1060 -7.81 18.04 27.78
CA PHE A 1060 -7.06 16.79 27.66
C PHE A 1060 -7.69 15.72 28.56
N SER A 1061 -8.16 14.64 27.93
CA SER A 1061 -9.06 13.68 28.56
C SER A 1061 -8.84 12.31 27.94
N VAL A 1062 -8.35 11.37 28.75
CA VAL A 1062 -7.92 10.05 28.29
C VAL A 1062 -8.95 9.00 28.70
N ALA A 1063 -9.57 8.34 27.72
CA ALA A 1063 -10.52 7.27 27.94
C ALA A 1063 -9.82 5.90 27.89
N SER A 1064 -9.92 5.12 28.97
CA SER A 1064 -9.45 3.72 29.03
C SER A 1064 -10.45 2.80 28.31
N ILE A 1065 -10.20 2.50 27.03
CA ILE A 1065 -11.07 1.65 26.19
C ILE A 1065 -10.92 0.17 26.55
N LEU A 1066 -9.69 -0.30 26.76
CA LEU A 1066 -9.38 -1.58 27.39
C LEU A 1066 -8.46 -1.31 28.59
N ALA A 1067 -8.89 -1.71 29.78
CA ALA A 1067 -8.22 -1.36 31.03
C ALA A 1067 -6.75 -1.84 31.06
N GLY A 1068 -5.84 -0.92 31.36
CA GLY A 1068 -4.40 -1.19 31.42
C GLY A 1068 -3.76 -1.54 30.07
N ARG A 1069 -4.43 -1.26 28.93
CA ARG A 1069 -4.05 -1.82 27.61
C ARG A 1069 -4.23 -0.85 26.45
N LEU A 1070 -5.40 -0.24 26.31
CA LEU A 1070 -5.73 0.65 25.19
C LEU A 1070 -6.45 1.91 25.69
N TYR A 1071 -5.80 3.04 25.47
CA TYR A 1071 -6.26 4.37 25.86
C TYR A 1071 -6.55 5.23 24.61
N LEU A 1072 -7.50 6.15 24.70
CA LEU A 1072 -7.98 6.96 23.57
C LEU A 1072 -8.26 8.40 24.01
N GLY A 1073 -7.69 9.38 23.31
CA GLY A 1073 -7.89 10.79 23.64
C GLY A 1073 -7.44 11.76 22.54
N PRO A 1074 -7.36 13.07 22.85
CA PRO A 1074 -6.90 14.11 21.93
C PRO A 1074 -5.35 14.17 21.88
N GLU A 1075 -4.81 15.09 21.09
CA GLU A 1075 -3.39 15.41 21.10
C GLU A 1075 -2.92 15.85 22.51
N PRO A 1076 -1.81 15.30 23.05
CA PRO A 1076 -1.19 15.82 24.28
C PRO A 1076 -0.53 17.16 23.97
N GLY A 1077 -1.04 18.24 24.59
CA GLY A 1077 -0.63 19.60 24.29
C GLY A 1077 0.52 20.12 25.16
N THR A 1078 0.66 19.58 26.38
CA THR A 1078 1.50 20.08 27.48
C THR A 1078 2.34 18.99 28.15
N GLU A 1079 3.30 19.39 28.98
CA GLU A 1079 4.13 18.47 29.79
C GLU A 1079 3.29 17.68 30.81
N GLU A 1080 2.25 18.32 31.34
CA GLU A 1080 1.27 17.74 32.26
C GLU A 1080 0.47 16.61 31.60
N ASP A 1081 0.07 16.77 30.34
CA ASP A 1081 -0.62 15.74 29.55
C ASP A 1081 0.27 14.51 29.34
N VAL A 1082 1.56 14.72 29.06
CA VAL A 1082 2.55 13.65 28.90
C VAL A 1082 2.75 12.89 30.21
N ARG A 1083 2.86 13.60 31.34
CA ARG A 1083 2.95 12.97 32.67
C ARG A 1083 1.68 12.20 33.04
N ALA A 1084 0.51 12.66 32.62
CA ALA A 1084 -0.74 11.93 32.82
C ALA A 1084 -0.75 10.60 32.05
N LEU A 1085 -0.18 10.55 30.83
CA LEU A 1085 0.00 9.30 30.07
C LEU A 1085 1.02 8.37 30.76
N GLU A 1086 2.14 8.89 31.25
CA GLU A 1086 3.13 8.12 32.03
C GLU A 1086 2.51 7.52 33.30
N GLN A 1087 1.71 8.30 34.04
CA GLN A 1087 0.99 7.83 35.25
C GLN A 1087 -0.10 6.79 34.94
N LEU A 1088 -0.67 6.80 33.75
CA LEU A 1088 -1.59 5.76 33.27
C LEU A 1088 -0.86 4.47 32.81
N GLY A 1089 0.49 4.44 32.87
CA GLY A 1089 1.30 3.30 32.44
C GLY A 1089 1.41 3.17 30.92
N VAL A 1090 1.16 4.24 30.16
CA VAL A 1090 1.30 4.23 28.70
C VAL A 1090 2.78 4.08 28.34
N ARG A 1091 3.10 3.04 27.57
CA ARG A 1091 4.47 2.74 27.09
C ARG A 1091 4.66 3.05 25.61
N ARG A 1092 3.57 3.15 24.83
CA ARG A 1092 3.60 3.43 23.38
C ARG A 1092 2.52 4.42 22.96
N ILE A 1093 2.80 5.21 21.93
CA ILE A 1093 1.86 6.19 21.36
C ILE A 1093 1.53 5.79 19.91
N LEU A 1094 0.27 5.98 19.51
CA LEU A 1094 -0.18 5.91 18.12
C LEU A 1094 -0.94 7.20 17.76
N ASN A 1095 -0.26 8.07 17.02
CA ASN A 1095 -0.84 9.23 16.38
C ASN A 1095 -1.43 8.83 15.02
N LEU A 1096 -2.70 9.19 14.79
CA LEU A 1096 -3.48 8.89 13.60
C LEU A 1096 -3.92 10.18 12.87
N ALA A 1097 -3.15 11.26 12.96
CA ALA A 1097 -3.45 12.52 12.27
C ALA A 1097 -2.25 13.06 11.49
N LEU A 1098 -2.39 13.23 10.18
CA LEU A 1098 -1.38 13.88 9.32
C LEU A 1098 -0.93 15.25 9.86
N GLU A 1099 -1.88 16.10 10.28
CA GLU A 1099 -1.62 17.48 10.71
C GLU A 1099 -1.11 17.62 12.16
N VAL A 1100 -0.91 16.51 12.87
CA VAL A 1100 -0.38 16.49 14.24
C VAL A 1100 1.04 15.94 14.19
N VAL A 1101 2.03 16.82 14.45
CA VAL A 1101 3.45 16.46 14.50
C VAL A 1101 3.92 16.51 15.97
N PRO A 1102 4.66 15.50 16.47
CA PRO A 1102 5.11 15.50 17.86
C PRO A 1102 6.01 16.70 18.16
N LYS A 1103 5.58 17.56 19.10
CA LYS A 1103 6.33 18.75 19.52
C LYS A 1103 7.66 18.37 20.17
N ALA A 1104 8.74 19.06 19.78
CA ALA A 1104 10.10 18.72 20.20
C ALA A 1104 10.30 18.88 21.72
N GLU A 1105 9.68 19.89 22.32
CA GLU A 1105 9.73 20.19 23.76
C GLU A 1105 9.12 19.09 24.63
N LEU A 1106 8.12 18.35 24.12
CA LEU A 1106 7.45 17.26 24.84
C LEU A 1106 8.25 15.94 24.83
N LYS A 1107 9.25 15.82 23.94
CA LYS A 1107 10.19 14.68 23.84
C LYS A 1107 9.52 13.30 23.75
N MET A 1108 8.35 13.23 23.12
CA MET A 1108 7.51 12.02 23.02
C MET A 1108 8.31 10.77 22.61
N ASN A 1109 9.14 10.92 21.58
CA ASN A 1109 9.93 9.84 20.95
C ASN A 1109 11.07 9.28 21.85
N THR A 1110 11.32 9.87 23.03
CA THR A 1110 12.33 9.40 23.99
C THR A 1110 11.77 9.06 25.37
N ARG A 1111 10.49 9.38 25.63
CA ARG A 1111 9.79 9.06 26.90
C ARG A 1111 8.95 7.79 26.79
N PHE A 1112 8.35 7.58 25.63
CA PHE A 1112 7.64 6.35 25.29
C PHE A 1112 8.55 5.45 24.45
N GLU A 1113 8.41 4.14 24.61
CA GLU A 1113 9.26 3.13 23.96
C GLU A 1113 9.15 3.15 22.44
N GLN A 1114 7.96 3.52 21.95
CA GLN A 1114 7.67 3.71 20.54
C GLN A 1114 6.62 4.83 20.37
N TYR A 1115 6.88 5.75 19.44
CA TYR A 1115 5.90 6.70 18.94
C TYR A 1115 5.61 6.36 17.48
N HIS A 1116 4.39 5.93 17.19
CA HIS A 1116 3.94 5.58 15.84
C HIS A 1116 3.09 6.68 15.25
N HIS A 1117 3.29 6.98 13.97
CA HIS A 1117 2.52 7.99 13.24
C HIS A 1117 1.93 7.36 11.97
N ILE A 1118 0.60 7.36 11.87
CA ILE A 1118 -0.15 7.00 10.66
C ILE A 1118 -0.76 8.30 10.10
N LEU A 1119 -0.38 8.64 8.87
CA LEU A 1119 -0.67 9.92 8.22
C LEU A 1119 -2.08 10.01 7.63
N MET A 1120 -3.10 9.73 8.44
CA MET A 1120 -4.50 9.70 8.03
C MET A 1120 -5.13 11.10 8.07
N ARG A 1121 -5.92 11.47 7.05
CA ARG A 1121 -6.60 12.78 6.92
C ARG A 1121 -8.09 12.66 7.25
N ASP A 1122 -8.68 13.67 7.89
CA ASP A 1122 -10.04 13.57 8.48
C ASP A 1122 -11.19 13.96 7.52
N PHE A 1123 -11.18 13.45 6.28
CA PHE A 1123 -12.27 13.69 5.31
C PHE A 1123 -12.90 12.39 4.78
N VAL A 1124 -14.02 12.54 4.07
CA VAL A 1124 -14.94 11.44 3.73
C VAL A 1124 -14.40 10.57 2.59
N GLU A 1125 -13.72 11.18 1.63
CA GLU A 1125 -13.15 10.55 0.44
C GLU A 1125 -11.69 10.09 0.64
N GLU A 1126 -11.22 9.94 1.89
CA GLU A 1126 -9.85 9.50 2.18
C GLU A 1126 -9.60 8.10 1.59
N GLN A 1127 -8.49 7.96 0.87
CA GLN A 1127 -8.07 6.70 0.24
C GLN A 1127 -7.14 5.92 1.17
N GLY A 1128 -6.99 4.61 0.95
CA GLY A 1128 -6.13 3.76 1.80
C GLY A 1128 -6.65 3.54 3.23
N VAL A 1129 -7.88 3.97 3.57
CA VAL A 1129 -8.46 3.81 4.92
C VAL A 1129 -8.38 2.37 5.42
N HIS A 1130 -8.65 1.37 4.59
CA HIS A 1130 -8.52 -0.04 4.97
C HIS A 1130 -7.08 -0.40 5.38
N GLU A 1131 -6.06 0.11 4.69
CA GLU A 1131 -4.65 -0.11 5.02
C GLU A 1131 -4.22 0.62 6.30
N PHE A 1132 -4.71 1.86 6.50
CA PHE A 1132 -4.53 2.58 7.76
C PHE A 1132 -5.18 1.85 8.94
N LEU A 1133 -6.35 1.23 8.74
CA LEU A 1133 -7.01 0.40 9.76
C LEU A 1133 -6.27 -0.91 10.00
N LEU A 1134 -5.77 -1.61 8.97
CA LEU A 1134 -4.88 -2.77 9.14
C LEU A 1134 -3.64 -2.41 9.95
N ARG A 1135 -2.91 -1.34 9.57
CA ARG A 1135 -1.70 -0.88 10.25
C ARG A 1135 -1.96 -0.44 11.69
N ALA A 1136 -3.07 0.26 11.93
CA ALA A 1136 -3.47 0.65 13.28
C ALA A 1136 -3.87 -0.56 14.15
N CYS A 1137 -4.64 -1.51 13.60
CA CYS A 1137 -4.99 -2.75 14.29
C CYS A 1137 -3.75 -3.58 14.61
N PHE A 1138 -2.79 -3.67 13.68
CA PHE A 1138 -1.50 -4.33 13.90
C PHE A 1138 -0.74 -3.66 15.04
N LEU A 1139 -0.55 -2.33 15.03
CA LEU A 1139 0.20 -1.64 16.08
C LEU A 1139 -0.46 -1.71 17.46
N ILE A 1140 -1.79 -1.62 17.52
CA ILE A 1140 -2.54 -1.82 18.77
C ILE A 1140 -2.41 -3.28 19.23
N SER A 1141 -2.48 -4.26 18.32
CA SER A 1141 -2.28 -5.67 18.64
C SER A 1141 -0.86 -5.95 19.13
N ASP A 1142 0.17 -5.41 18.47
CA ASP A 1142 1.57 -5.59 18.82
C ASP A 1142 1.91 -5.01 20.20
N ALA A 1143 1.40 -3.81 20.50
CA ALA A 1143 1.51 -3.21 21.82
C ALA A 1143 0.82 -4.06 22.91
N ASN A 1144 -0.35 -4.64 22.60
CA ASN A 1144 -1.05 -5.60 23.46
C ASN A 1144 -0.36 -6.98 23.56
N MET A 1145 0.45 -7.37 22.58
CA MET A 1145 1.28 -8.59 22.61
C MET A 1145 2.59 -8.40 23.38
N HIS A 1146 3.05 -7.16 23.57
CA HIS A 1146 4.29 -6.83 24.31
C HIS A 1146 4.03 -6.30 25.74
N ASP A 1147 2.78 -6.41 26.22
CA ASP A 1147 2.30 -5.83 27.48
C ASP A 1147 2.73 -4.36 27.67
N ALA A 1148 2.68 -3.59 26.56
CA ALA A 1148 3.09 -2.19 26.47
C ALA A 1148 1.85 -1.33 26.18
N PRO A 1149 1.18 -0.74 27.20
CA PRO A 1149 -0.12 -0.11 27.02
C PRO A 1149 -0.02 1.09 26.06
N ILE A 1150 -0.98 1.17 25.12
CA ILE A 1150 -0.92 2.11 23.99
C ILE A 1150 -1.96 3.23 24.10
N TYR A 1151 -1.53 4.46 23.83
CA TYR A 1151 -2.41 5.62 23.69
C TYR A 1151 -2.63 5.97 22.22
N CYS A 1152 -3.87 5.86 21.76
CA CYS A 1152 -4.27 6.24 20.42
C CYS A 1152 -4.86 7.66 20.41
N HIS A 1153 -4.35 8.55 19.56
CA HIS A 1153 -4.90 9.88 19.40
C HIS A 1153 -4.95 10.33 17.92
N CYS A 1154 -5.81 11.31 17.67
CA CYS A 1154 -5.69 12.24 16.54
C CYS A 1154 -5.72 13.64 17.16
N ARG A 1155 -6.10 14.69 16.43
CA ARG A 1155 -6.17 16.05 17.01
C ARG A 1155 -7.18 16.17 18.16
N ALA A 1156 -8.46 15.90 17.91
CA ALA A 1156 -9.54 15.91 18.92
C ALA A 1156 -9.82 14.54 19.58
N GLY A 1157 -9.22 13.46 19.05
CA GLY A 1157 -9.53 12.10 19.52
C GLY A 1157 -10.97 11.65 19.25
N LYS A 1158 -11.64 12.20 18.23
CA LYS A 1158 -13.09 12.00 17.96
C LYS A 1158 -13.41 11.22 16.69
N SER A 1159 -12.53 11.22 15.68
CA SER A 1159 -12.79 10.61 14.37
C SER A 1159 -11.76 9.56 13.98
N ARG A 1160 -10.59 9.93 13.44
CA ARG A 1160 -9.54 8.96 12.99
C ARG A 1160 -9.12 7.95 14.08
N SER A 1161 -8.76 8.41 15.27
CA SER A 1161 -8.35 7.49 16.35
C SER A 1161 -9.47 6.65 16.92
N VAL A 1162 -10.70 7.17 16.92
CA VAL A 1162 -11.90 6.38 17.23
C VAL A 1162 -12.06 5.27 16.18
N THR A 1163 -11.93 5.59 14.90
CA THR A 1163 -12.09 4.64 13.79
C THR A 1163 -11.11 3.49 13.90
N ALA A 1164 -9.82 3.77 14.15
CA ALA A 1164 -8.80 2.76 14.41
C ALA A 1164 -9.15 1.85 15.60
N VAL A 1165 -9.60 2.44 16.72
CA VAL A 1165 -10.02 1.69 17.91
C VAL A 1165 -11.27 0.83 17.63
N LEU A 1166 -12.23 1.33 16.84
CA LEU A 1166 -13.42 0.56 16.44
C LEU A 1166 -13.06 -0.62 15.54
N ALA A 1167 -12.23 -0.42 14.52
CA ALA A 1167 -11.72 -1.48 13.66
C ALA A 1167 -10.98 -2.57 14.47
N TYR A 1168 -10.14 -2.14 15.43
CA TYR A 1168 -9.42 -3.05 16.32
C TYR A 1168 -10.36 -3.84 17.23
N LEU A 1169 -11.41 -3.24 17.77
CA LEU A 1169 -12.41 -3.95 18.58
C LEU A 1169 -13.23 -4.95 17.74
N ILE A 1170 -13.61 -4.59 16.51
CA ILE A 1170 -14.28 -5.48 15.57
C ILE A 1170 -13.39 -6.69 15.25
N ARG A 1171 -12.12 -6.47 14.88
CA ARG A 1171 -11.18 -7.55 14.54
C ARG A 1171 -10.80 -8.42 15.74
N SER A 1172 -10.36 -7.81 16.84
CA SER A 1172 -9.76 -8.53 17.99
C SER A 1172 -10.78 -9.12 18.97
N GLN A 1173 -11.95 -8.50 19.13
CA GLN A 1173 -13.00 -8.99 20.05
C GLN A 1173 -14.17 -9.64 19.31
N LYS A 1174 -14.16 -9.62 17.96
CA LYS A 1174 -15.25 -10.08 17.09
C LYS A 1174 -16.61 -9.48 17.47
N TRP A 1175 -16.57 -8.18 17.78
CA TRP A 1175 -17.73 -7.35 18.07
C TRP A 1175 -18.31 -6.77 16.79
N THR A 1176 -19.63 -6.63 16.73
CA THR A 1176 -20.28 -5.80 15.72
C THR A 1176 -19.86 -4.34 15.85
N LEU A 1177 -19.90 -3.57 14.76
CA LEU A 1177 -19.68 -2.12 14.77
C LEU A 1177 -20.63 -1.44 15.76
N LYS A 1178 -21.88 -1.90 15.87
CA LYS A 1178 -22.85 -1.41 16.86
C LYS A 1178 -22.37 -1.61 18.32
N GLN A 1179 -21.79 -2.77 18.64
CA GLN A 1179 -21.22 -3.06 19.97
C GLN A 1179 -19.96 -2.24 20.23
N ALA A 1180 -19.03 -2.19 19.27
CA ALA A 1180 -17.79 -1.42 19.37
C ALA A 1180 -18.08 0.08 19.54
N TYR A 1181 -18.97 0.64 18.72
CA TYR A 1181 -19.35 2.05 18.77
C TYR A 1181 -19.96 2.41 20.12
N LYS A 1182 -20.87 1.57 20.65
CA LYS A 1182 -21.42 1.79 21.99
C LYS A 1182 -20.34 1.70 23.08
N HIS A 1183 -19.50 0.68 23.07
CA HIS A 1183 -18.46 0.50 24.11
C HIS A 1183 -17.47 1.68 24.17
N VAL A 1184 -17.12 2.26 23.01
CA VAL A 1184 -16.26 3.44 22.94
C VAL A 1184 -17.02 4.72 23.30
N ALA A 1185 -18.25 4.93 22.81
CA ALA A 1185 -19.07 6.10 23.13
C ALA A 1185 -19.39 6.19 24.64
N ASP A 1186 -19.67 5.06 25.29
CA ASP A 1186 -19.90 4.96 26.74
C ASP A 1186 -18.66 5.35 27.57
N ARG A 1187 -17.46 5.40 26.97
CA ARG A 1187 -16.17 5.71 27.62
C ARG A 1187 -15.56 7.03 27.18
N ARG A 1188 -15.84 7.48 25.97
CA ARG A 1188 -15.47 8.78 25.42
C ARG A 1188 -16.73 9.43 24.82
N PRO A 1189 -17.49 10.19 25.61
CA PRO A 1189 -18.63 10.95 25.09
C PRO A 1189 -18.20 11.88 23.94
N GLY A 1190 -19.04 12.00 22.92
CA GLY A 1190 -18.77 12.87 21.78
C GLY A 1190 -17.81 12.31 20.71
N ILE A 1191 -17.62 10.99 20.63
CA ILE A 1191 -17.04 10.39 19.41
C ILE A 1191 -17.92 10.68 18.19
N SER A 1192 -17.27 10.94 17.06
CA SER A 1192 -17.91 11.23 15.77
C SER A 1192 -16.95 10.92 14.60
N PRO A 1193 -16.69 9.65 14.26
CA PRO A 1193 -16.09 9.26 12.99
C PRO A 1193 -16.81 9.89 11.80
N ASN A 1194 -16.07 10.36 10.79
CA ASN A 1194 -16.68 10.88 9.58
C ASN A 1194 -17.41 9.77 8.80
N ILE A 1195 -18.37 10.13 7.93
CA ILE A 1195 -19.25 9.14 7.27
C ILE A 1195 -18.51 8.20 6.32
N GLY A 1196 -17.37 8.62 5.76
CA GLY A 1196 -16.48 7.76 4.97
C GLY A 1196 -15.90 6.65 5.84
N PHE A 1197 -15.34 7.01 6.99
CA PHE A 1197 -14.82 6.05 7.97
C PHE A 1197 -15.90 5.13 8.54
N VAL A 1198 -17.12 5.61 8.77
CA VAL A 1198 -18.24 4.74 9.17
C VAL A 1198 -18.56 3.74 8.05
N SER A 1199 -18.55 4.16 6.78
CA SER A 1199 -18.73 3.26 5.64
C SER A 1199 -17.60 2.23 5.53
N SER A 1200 -16.33 2.64 5.75
CA SER A 1200 -15.18 1.72 5.80
C SER A 1200 -15.30 0.72 6.96
N LEU A 1201 -15.77 1.15 8.13
CA LEU A 1201 -16.02 0.27 9.29
C LEU A 1201 -17.16 -0.72 9.05
N MET A 1202 -18.19 -0.35 8.29
CA MET A 1202 -19.27 -1.27 7.90
C MET A 1202 -18.78 -2.33 6.91
N GLN A 1203 -17.88 -1.97 5.98
CA GLN A 1203 -17.22 -2.93 5.10
C GLN A 1203 -16.30 -3.86 5.90
N TRP A 1204 -15.47 -3.29 6.79
CA TRP A 1204 -14.58 -4.01 7.71
C TRP A 1204 -15.32 -5.00 8.60
N GLU A 1205 -16.50 -4.64 9.12
CA GLU A 1205 -17.39 -5.56 9.86
C GLU A 1205 -17.85 -6.73 8.99
N SER A 1206 -18.25 -6.48 7.74
CA SER A 1206 -18.66 -7.52 6.78
C SER A 1206 -17.51 -8.47 6.44
N GLU A 1207 -16.28 -7.95 6.32
CA GLU A 1207 -15.06 -8.70 6.04
C GLU A 1207 -14.58 -9.53 7.26
N GLU A 1208 -14.64 -8.96 8.47
CA GLU A 1208 -14.17 -9.60 9.70
C GLU A 1208 -15.14 -10.61 10.32
N LEU A 1209 -16.45 -10.47 10.09
CA LEU A 1209 -17.52 -11.29 10.69
C LEU A 1209 -18.36 -12.09 9.68
N GLY A 1210 -18.41 -11.67 8.41
CA GLY A 1210 -19.18 -12.30 7.34
C GLY A 1210 -20.69 -11.96 7.35
N ASP A 1211 -21.32 -12.08 6.18
CA ASP A 1211 -22.71 -11.63 5.91
C ASP A 1211 -23.79 -12.19 6.84
N LYS A 1212 -23.52 -13.29 7.55
CA LYS A 1212 -24.49 -13.96 8.45
C LYS A 1212 -24.86 -13.12 9.68
N ALA A 1213 -24.07 -12.11 10.05
CA ALA A 1213 -24.40 -11.21 11.17
C ALA A 1213 -25.74 -10.47 10.97
N ASN A 1214 -26.09 -10.11 9.73
CA ASN A 1214 -27.25 -9.28 9.41
C ASN A 1214 -28.62 -9.98 9.56
N LEU A 1215 -28.66 -11.31 9.74
CA LEU A 1215 -29.91 -12.06 9.96
C LEU A 1215 -30.25 -12.29 11.44
N ALA A 1216 -29.28 -12.15 12.35
CA ALA A 1216 -29.49 -12.36 13.79
C ALA A 1216 -30.18 -11.17 14.50
N ALA A 1217 -30.36 -10.04 13.82
CA ALA A 1217 -30.90 -8.80 14.39
C ALA A 1217 -32.44 -8.67 14.30
N ALA A 1218 -33.13 -9.68 13.77
CA ALA A 1218 -34.57 -9.64 13.45
C ALA A 1218 -35.45 -10.62 14.24
N ALA A 1219 -34.92 -11.28 15.29
CA ALA A 1219 -35.64 -12.25 16.11
C ALA A 1219 -35.66 -11.82 17.58
N ASP A 1220 -36.80 -11.27 18.04
CA ASP A 1220 -37.11 -11.11 19.46
C ASP A 1220 -37.82 -12.40 19.95
N PRO A 1221 -37.29 -13.13 20.95
CA PRO A 1221 -37.82 -14.44 21.35
C PRO A 1221 -39.08 -14.33 22.22
N ARG A 1222 -40.19 -13.87 21.64
CA ARG A 1222 -41.51 -13.77 22.29
C ARG A 1222 -42.71 -14.03 21.36
N GLU A 1223 -42.80 -15.23 20.78
CA GLU A 1223 -44.06 -15.92 20.47
C GLU A 1223 -43.77 -17.34 19.89
N ALA A 1224 -44.82 -18.09 19.55
CA ALA A 1224 -44.80 -19.46 19.02
C ALA A 1224 -44.31 -20.58 19.97
N SER A 1225 -45.22 -20.99 20.86
CA SER A 1225 -45.33 -22.37 21.35
C SER A 1225 -46.38 -23.14 20.55
N SER A 1226 -46.29 -24.48 20.51
CA SER A 1226 -47.11 -25.40 19.68
C SER A 1226 -46.67 -25.42 18.19
N ASP A 1227 -46.65 -26.54 17.46
CA ASP A 1227 -47.15 -27.90 17.77
C ASP A 1227 -46.22 -29.06 17.29
N THR A 1228 -46.66 -30.28 17.60
CA THR A 1228 -46.10 -31.63 17.30
C THR A 1228 -45.60 -31.84 15.86
N GLU A 1229 -44.38 -32.36 15.64
CA GLU A 1229 -43.96 -33.78 15.66
C GLU A 1229 -44.46 -34.62 14.45
N HIS A 1230 -43.54 -35.07 13.56
CA HIS A 1230 -43.42 -36.48 13.16
C HIS A 1230 -42.14 -36.86 12.37
N THR A 1231 -41.69 -38.09 12.63
CA THR A 1231 -40.62 -38.95 12.08
C THR A 1231 -39.95 -38.71 10.70
N ARG A 1232 -38.62 -38.93 10.69
CA ARG A 1232 -37.80 -39.84 9.81
C ARG A 1232 -38.45 -40.36 8.50
N THR A 1233 -37.74 -40.50 7.37
CA THR A 1233 -36.52 -41.34 7.21
C THR A 1233 -35.72 -41.06 5.91
N THR A 1234 -34.54 -41.66 5.80
CA THR A 1234 -33.49 -41.59 4.75
C THR A 1234 -33.85 -42.02 3.31
N LYS A 1235 -33.04 -41.54 2.33
CA LYS A 1235 -32.12 -42.31 1.41
C LYS A 1235 -32.23 -42.03 -0.11
N SER A 1236 -31.06 -42.07 -0.77
CA SER A 1236 -30.78 -42.47 -2.17
C SER A 1236 -30.90 -41.47 -3.35
N VAL A 1237 -29.77 -40.82 -3.64
CA VAL A 1237 -29.06 -40.81 -4.95
C VAL A 1237 -29.89 -40.90 -6.26
N ARG A 1238 -29.83 -39.83 -7.08
CA ARG A 1238 -29.35 -39.89 -8.49
C ARG A 1238 -29.03 -38.49 -9.07
N ARG A 1239 -27.94 -38.42 -9.85
CA ARG A 1239 -27.67 -37.38 -10.88
C ARG A 1239 -28.61 -37.64 -12.09
N PRO A 1240 -29.01 -36.65 -12.92
CA PRO A 1240 -28.06 -35.94 -13.79
C PRO A 1240 -28.37 -34.47 -14.19
N SER A 1241 -27.40 -33.88 -14.88
CA SER A 1241 -27.46 -32.81 -15.91
C SER A 1241 -28.71 -31.93 -16.06
N TYR A 1242 -28.49 -30.62 -16.20
CA TYR A 1242 -29.37 -29.77 -17.03
C TYR A 1242 -28.60 -28.85 -17.97
N ARG A 1243 -29.17 -28.62 -19.16
CA ARG A 1243 -28.64 -27.81 -20.27
C ARG A 1243 -29.52 -26.58 -20.43
N MET A 1244 -28.96 -25.43 -20.84
CA MET A 1244 -29.73 -24.18 -20.96
C MET A 1244 -30.88 -24.27 -21.98
N SER A 1245 -32.02 -23.67 -21.65
CA SER A 1245 -33.03 -23.18 -22.61
C SER A 1245 -33.71 -21.93 -22.05
N LYS A 1246 -34.06 -20.96 -22.92
CA LYS A 1246 -34.75 -19.72 -22.57
C LYS A 1246 -36.22 -19.77 -23.00
N SER A 1247 -37.14 -19.25 -22.18
CA SER A 1247 -38.41 -18.68 -22.66
C SER A 1247 -39.05 -17.78 -21.60
N PHE A 1248 -39.75 -16.73 -22.05
CA PHE A 1248 -40.55 -15.83 -21.22
C PHE A 1248 -41.98 -16.36 -21.05
N SER A 1249 -42.62 -16.06 -19.91
CA SER A 1249 -43.90 -15.34 -19.92
C SER A 1249 -44.10 -14.57 -18.61
N ILE A 1250 -45.07 -13.65 -18.59
CA ILE A 1250 -45.47 -12.89 -17.40
C ILE A 1250 -46.97 -13.11 -17.21
N GLN A 1251 -47.40 -13.45 -16.00
CA GLN A 1251 -48.79 -13.29 -15.56
C GLN A 1251 -48.82 -12.93 -14.07
N SER A 1252 -49.90 -12.27 -13.64
CA SER A 1252 -49.95 -11.49 -12.40
C SER A 1252 -51.22 -11.77 -11.59
N ALA A 1253 -51.09 -12.02 -10.29
CA ALA A 1253 -52.19 -11.84 -9.33
C ALA A 1253 -51.69 -11.67 -7.87
N THR A 1254 -52.22 -10.63 -7.21
CA THR A 1254 -52.57 -10.51 -5.77
C THR A 1254 -51.74 -11.19 -4.68
N ALA A 1255 -51.14 -10.32 -3.86
CA ALA A 1255 -50.52 -10.50 -2.56
C ALA A 1255 -51.28 -11.32 -1.50
N ALA A 1256 -50.50 -11.93 -0.59
CA ALA A 1256 -50.74 -11.97 0.86
C ALA A 1256 -49.41 -12.05 1.62
N GLU A 1257 -49.25 -11.18 2.63
CA GLU A 1257 -48.34 -11.20 3.80
C GLU A 1257 -46.80 -11.37 3.67
N ILE A 1258 -46.09 -10.57 4.49
CA ILE A 1258 -44.63 -10.45 4.76
C ILE A 1258 -43.81 -9.64 3.73
#